data_AF-A0A9P7BUS8-F1
#
_entry.id   AF-A0A9P7BUS8-F1
#
_cell.length_a   1.000
_cell.length_b   1.000
_cell.length_c   1.000
_cell.angle_alpha   90.00
_cell.angle_beta   90.00
_cell.angle_gamma   90.00
#
_symmetry.space_group_name_H-M   'P 1'
#
loop_
_entity.id
_entity.type
_entity.pdbx_description
1 polymer ?
#
loop_
_entity_poly.entity_id
_entity_poly.type
_entity_poly.pdbx_seq_one_letter_code
_entity_poly.pdbx_strand_id
1 'polypeptide(L)'
;MIDTLPRVQQASSIRKTPSITSIHPPRPIQSKPSLKRKTRGQNKYENASMVKSFQNVEPVPPILRAQEDLEELAGRQMQPTLAREIPFKVVDIQDDKLEPDQFDSLGHLFRHRASSSQGRIIPAFTLVDHKGKETTSLTWEKLSARAEKVAFVIRDKSGLQVGDRVALYYRRSEMIDFTVAFLGCFLAGMVAVPIVTDDLNEFWFILRVAQAHLVLTTDSQLKTLTKTLKAKSIDFPKDVDWWSTNDFGSLYTHQIKSGHYSAIRSTPLAYIEFTKSINGELKGVAVSHQTVMRTCHTFTAAITDTVVALAEDGSPSILPNWDSQGADTILTFIEPRQQLGLTVSILASIYSGSHTLFAAPSIKETPAVWIYLVSKYNVTIGLAHYPGMYAITKQYQKNTKEAQNFSKKVTPNLSSLRLLLIDTLIVRPEINTFIATHLLTPLIKHLAQSPTEIITPIASLPEHAGMIVSFRDYLGPGLLEEYETAEGIKKVFASGRSRDVWECTLDAHALRRGKVVVLSTGECEEEGGHRVGSHGFPFPTSSVAIVDPETALLCPPDRLGEVWIDMPALPDGFWGIPALTETVYRASPKVVPTETLFPENIKASFVRTGLLGTLIGGRLVLFGPYEECIRQQQLNEPLGIEEIHFGSDLVSTLSKRCQLDACTLFAIFINQQYLPVLAFESNGPSEELTKQIEQVTHTLFTYHGLRIFTTLVVNQGILPRQLKDGHSTIHPLQTKRRFLSGQLPITFIQLDVDRTVFSDASADTPNVWLSMMASYDRALSMQLISPRGRPQHSGIEMIQNAMDERSNYDLSKFTNMVDIILWRTSLYPDENAFVIVNGSSTKPISWKKMNGQIAGLAHYLHKKIQLKAGEKVLLLLPFGIDLVRTLYACFVLGLVPVICPEDCVKPEGLSDAMSDLSITTLLVNAQSEDVLKANKALVALLRRQRLVHVEKASKFSKLLGPESGYSVRSEWTMDKSRAAMILIHPSVNTYKQDYIMYGHDTIMAQCRTQKLTCQIKYQRPLIVTGLGGFEGLGLLHAAFCGVYVGKER
;
A
#
# COMPACT_ATOMS: atom_id res chain seq x y z
N MET A 1 49.02 -52.53 41.20
CA MET A 1 48.75 -52.94 42.59
C MET A 1 47.31 -52.55 42.86
N ILE A 2 46.40 -53.48 42.61
CA ILE A 2 45.75 -54.33 43.64
C ILE A 2 44.83 -53.48 44.52
N ASP A 3 43.53 -53.69 44.26
CA ASP A 3 42.43 -53.87 45.19
C ASP A 3 42.36 -53.03 46.47
N THR A 4 41.22 -52.39 46.69
CA THR A 4 40.21 -52.96 47.60
C THR A 4 38.94 -52.08 47.68
N LEU A 5 37.82 -52.70 47.29
CA LEU A 5 36.45 -52.38 47.72
C LEU A 5 36.21 -53.07 49.08
N PRO A 6 35.27 -52.63 49.97
CA PRO A 6 33.85 -52.95 49.75
C PRO A 6 32.76 -52.03 50.36
N ARG A 7 31.57 -52.11 49.73
CA ARG A 7 30.17 -52.20 50.26
C ARG A 7 29.58 -51.06 51.11
N VAL A 8 28.27 -50.75 51.08
CA VAL A 8 27.10 -50.82 50.16
C VAL A 8 25.92 -50.23 50.98
N GLN A 9 25.05 -49.41 50.36
CA GLN A 9 23.57 -49.34 50.51
C GLN A 9 23.09 -48.05 49.80
N GLN A 10 22.60 -48.12 48.55
CA GLN A 10 21.16 -48.16 48.13
C GLN A 10 20.32 -47.00 48.70
N ALA A 11 19.59 -46.17 47.95
CA ALA A 11 19.08 -46.13 46.57
C ALA A 11 18.90 -44.63 46.18
N SER A 12 18.82 -44.14 44.94
CA SER A 12 18.39 -44.68 43.64
C SER A 12 19.10 -43.92 42.49
N SER A 13 19.50 -44.65 41.43
CA SER A 13 20.16 -44.16 40.20
C SER A 13 19.12 -43.65 39.19
N ILE A 14 19.23 -42.47 38.56
CA ILE A 14 20.20 -42.03 37.52
C ILE A 14 19.99 -42.82 36.20
N ARG A 15 19.82 -42.24 34.99
CA ARG A 15 20.76 -41.48 34.12
C ARG A 15 19.97 -41.12 32.82
N LYS A 16 20.31 -40.11 32.02
CA LYS A 16 21.59 -39.97 31.30
C LYS A 16 22.06 -38.51 31.11
N THR A 17 23.33 -38.34 31.46
CA THR A 17 24.34 -37.29 31.23
C THR A 17 24.96 -37.39 29.80
N PRO A 18 26.11 -36.76 29.47
CA PRO A 18 26.54 -35.33 29.40
C PRO A 18 27.28 -35.04 28.04
N SER A 19 27.98 -33.92 27.75
CA SER A 19 29.40 -33.65 28.11
C SER A 19 29.90 -32.34 27.44
N ILE A 20 30.55 -31.40 28.16
CA ILE A 20 32.02 -31.08 28.18
C ILE A 20 32.41 -30.12 27.02
N THR A 21 32.93 -28.89 27.20
CA THR A 21 34.19 -28.45 27.86
C THR A 21 34.17 -26.93 28.18
N SER A 22 34.73 -26.52 29.31
CA SER A 22 35.28 -25.17 29.51
C SER A 22 36.61 -25.25 30.28
N ILE A 23 37.64 -24.59 29.75
CA ILE A 23 38.93 -24.31 30.41
C ILE A 23 39.21 -22.83 30.21
N HIS A 24 39.50 -22.10 31.29
CA HIS A 24 39.98 -20.71 31.29
C HIS A 24 41.33 -20.60 32.01
N PRO A 25 42.23 -19.69 31.59
CA PRO A 25 43.35 -19.20 32.41
C PRO A 25 43.00 -17.86 33.13
N PRO A 26 43.88 -17.34 34.03
CA PRO A 26 43.46 -16.63 35.24
C PRO A 26 43.43 -15.09 35.17
N ARG A 27 42.74 -14.49 36.16
CA ARG A 27 42.46 -13.04 36.35
C ARG A 27 43.61 -12.25 36.97
N PRO A 28 43.69 -10.92 36.71
CA PRO A 28 44.21 -9.95 37.66
C PRO A 28 43.09 -9.12 38.35
N ILE A 29 43.22 -9.11 39.68
CA ILE A 29 42.94 -8.13 40.76
C ILE A 29 41.99 -6.94 40.49
N GLN A 30 41.11 -6.76 41.48
CA GLN A 30 39.96 -5.86 41.58
C GLN A 30 40.31 -4.35 41.70
N SER A 31 39.63 -3.52 40.91
CA SER A 31 39.24 -2.16 41.30
C SER A 31 37.76 -1.97 40.96
N LYS A 32 36.92 -1.70 41.98
CA LYS A 32 35.46 -1.51 41.85
C LYS A 32 35.13 -0.31 40.94
N PRO A 33 34.19 -0.45 39.98
CA PRO A 33 33.39 0.68 39.52
C PRO A 33 31.90 0.46 39.81
N SER A 34 31.27 1.56 40.19
CA SER A 34 29.83 1.79 40.36
C SER A 34 28.92 0.99 39.43
N LEU A 35 27.83 0.44 39.99
CA LEU A 35 26.71 -0.17 39.26
C LEU A 35 26.18 0.73 38.14
N LYS A 36 26.65 0.53 36.91
CA LYS A 36 25.91 0.93 35.70
C LYS A 36 24.87 -0.15 35.41
N ARG A 37 23.60 0.19 35.69
CA ARG A 37 22.42 -0.59 35.33
C ARG A 37 22.37 -0.72 33.80
N LYS A 38 22.69 -1.90 33.25
CA LYS A 38 22.41 -2.23 31.85
C LYS A 38 20.89 -2.31 31.66
N THR A 39 20.26 -1.26 31.17
CA THR A 39 18.90 -1.32 30.64
C THR A 39 18.97 -1.88 29.21
N ARG A 40 18.61 -3.16 29.05
CA ARG A 40 18.08 -3.63 27.75
C ARG A 40 16.82 -2.82 27.51
N GLY A 41 16.83 -1.92 26.52
CA GLY A 41 15.67 -1.09 26.19
C GLY A 41 14.49 -1.97 25.77
N GLN A 42 13.43 -1.98 26.57
CA GLN A 42 12.14 -2.54 26.16
C GLN A 42 11.54 -1.66 25.06
N ASN A 43 10.92 -2.29 24.06
CA ASN A 43 10.18 -1.60 23.00
C ASN A 43 9.01 -0.82 23.63
N LYS A 44 8.91 0.49 23.39
CA LYS A 44 7.84 1.35 23.95
C LYS A 44 6.46 1.06 23.35
N TYR A 45 6.42 0.32 22.26
CA TYR A 45 5.19 -0.14 21.62
C TYR A 45 4.76 -1.47 22.26
N GLU A 46 4.12 -1.42 23.42
CA GLU A 46 3.64 -2.61 24.16
C GLU A 46 2.68 -3.49 23.33
N ASN A 47 1.94 -2.88 22.40
CA ASN A 47 0.97 -3.54 21.53
C ASN A 47 1.49 -3.56 20.08
N ALA A 48 2.15 -4.63 19.71
CA ALA A 48 2.83 -4.75 18.43
C ALA A 48 1.88 -4.84 17.20
N SER A 49 0.56 -4.85 17.36
CA SER A 49 -0.38 -4.92 16.21
C SER A 49 -0.29 -3.75 15.22
N MET A 50 0.20 -2.59 15.66
CA MET A 50 0.40 -1.38 14.84
C MET A 50 1.83 -1.25 14.25
N VAL A 51 2.76 -2.14 14.62
CA VAL A 51 4.20 -2.09 14.23
C VAL A 51 4.71 -3.48 13.79
N LYS A 52 3.81 -4.45 13.55
CA LYS A 52 4.16 -5.85 13.28
C LYS A 52 4.56 -6.12 11.83
N SER A 53 4.47 -5.14 10.93
CA SER A 53 4.45 -5.48 9.50
C SER A 53 5.81 -5.76 8.86
N PHE A 54 6.95 -5.51 9.53
CA PHE A 54 8.22 -6.07 9.07
C PHE A 54 8.29 -7.61 9.18
N GLN A 55 7.35 -8.25 9.90
CA GLN A 55 7.19 -9.71 9.84
C GLN A 55 6.27 -10.18 8.70
N ASN A 56 5.54 -9.26 8.04
CA ASN A 56 4.58 -9.55 6.97
C ASN A 56 4.94 -8.94 5.61
N VAL A 57 6.05 -8.20 5.51
CA VAL A 57 6.76 -8.13 4.23
C VAL A 57 7.32 -9.52 4.07
N GLU A 58 6.76 -10.31 3.13
CA GLU A 58 7.38 -11.57 2.75
C GLU A 58 8.87 -11.27 2.55
N PRO A 59 9.77 -11.88 3.34
CA PRO A 59 11.18 -11.75 3.03
C PRO A 59 11.29 -12.25 1.60
N VAL A 60 11.62 -11.36 0.67
CA VAL A 60 11.99 -11.78 -0.67
C VAL A 60 13.12 -12.76 -0.43
N PRO A 61 12.96 -14.04 -0.80
CA PRO A 61 14.06 -14.99 -0.67
C PRO A 61 15.24 -14.34 -1.36
N PRO A 62 16.40 -14.18 -0.70
CA PRO A 62 17.54 -13.58 -1.36
C PRO A 62 17.75 -14.34 -2.65
N ILE A 63 17.71 -13.62 -3.78
CA ILE A 63 18.16 -14.19 -5.04
C ILE A 63 19.61 -14.59 -4.76
N LEU A 64 19.86 -15.90 -4.66
CA LEU A 64 21.20 -16.44 -4.67
C LEU A 64 21.77 -16.09 -6.03
N ARG A 65 22.33 -14.88 -6.17
CA ARG A 65 23.06 -14.48 -7.36
C ARG A 65 24.17 -15.51 -7.58
N ALA A 66 24.28 -16.00 -8.81
CA ALA A 66 25.36 -16.90 -9.15
C ALA A 66 26.69 -16.13 -8.98
N GLN A 67 27.79 -16.84 -8.73
CA GLN A 67 29.10 -16.20 -8.61
C GLN A 67 29.49 -15.43 -9.89
N GLU A 68 29.01 -15.89 -11.05
CA GLU A 68 29.14 -15.23 -12.35
C GLU A 68 28.53 -13.81 -12.38
N ASP A 69 27.47 -13.54 -11.60
CA ASP A 69 26.85 -12.21 -11.52
C ASP A 69 27.67 -11.20 -10.70
N LEU A 70 28.49 -11.68 -9.75
CA LEU A 70 29.34 -10.83 -8.92
C LEU A 70 30.58 -10.36 -9.69
N GLU A 71 31.11 -11.19 -10.59
CA GLU A 71 32.21 -10.85 -11.49
C GLU A 71 31.80 -9.76 -12.49
N GLU A 72 30.57 -9.82 -13.04
CA GLU A 72 30.07 -8.76 -13.94
C GLU A 72 29.83 -7.44 -13.19
N LEU A 73 29.46 -7.50 -11.92
CA LEU A 73 29.20 -6.33 -11.08
C LEU A 73 30.49 -5.62 -10.67
N ALA A 74 31.55 -6.38 -10.40
CA ALA A 74 32.82 -5.86 -9.89
C ALA A 74 33.40 -4.80 -10.84
N GLY A 75 33.75 -3.64 -10.30
CA GLY A 75 34.31 -2.51 -11.08
C GLY A 75 33.31 -1.72 -11.92
N ARG A 76 32.03 -2.13 -12.01
CA ARG A 76 30.95 -1.34 -12.65
C ARG A 76 30.08 -0.58 -11.65
N GLN A 77 30.19 -0.86 -10.35
CA GLN A 77 29.34 -0.26 -9.32
C GLN A 77 29.63 1.24 -9.14
N MET A 78 28.56 2.03 -9.07
CA MET A 78 28.64 3.45 -8.81
C MET A 78 29.00 3.69 -7.34
N GLN A 79 30.11 4.39 -7.10
CA GLN A 79 30.47 4.83 -5.74
C GLN A 79 29.48 5.90 -5.23
N PRO A 80 29.30 6.02 -3.90
CA PRO A 80 28.50 7.10 -3.34
C PRO A 80 28.97 8.47 -3.82
N THR A 81 28.04 9.40 -4.06
CA THR A 81 28.38 10.73 -4.56
C THR A 81 29.19 11.54 -3.56
N LEU A 82 30.06 12.40 -4.06
CA LEU A 82 30.74 13.40 -3.25
C LEU A 82 29.73 14.43 -2.73
N ALA A 83 29.85 14.78 -1.45
CA ALA A 83 29.01 15.79 -0.84
C ALA A 83 29.39 17.19 -1.37
N ARG A 84 28.40 17.98 -1.79
CA ARG A 84 28.62 19.36 -2.24
C ARG A 84 28.75 20.29 -1.03
N GLU A 85 29.89 20.95 -0.90
CA GLU A 85 30.09 21.95 0.16
C GLU A 85 29.29 23.22 -0.10
N ILE A 86 29.01 23.98 0.97
CA ILE A 86 28.42 25.31 0.87
C ILE A 86 29.59 26.30 0.68
N PRO A 87 29.71 26.98 -0.47
CA PRO A 87 30.92 27.72 -0.85
C PRO A 87 31.03 29.11 -0.21
N PHE A 88 30.04 29.50 0.61
CA PHE A 88 29.99 30.81 1.25
C PHE A 88 29.37 30.73 2.64
N LYS A 89 29.59 31.76 3.44
CA LYS A 89 28.97 31.90 4.76
C LYS A 89 27.49 32.26 4.62
N VAL A 90 26.63 31.50 5.29
CA VAL A 90 25.20 31.80 5.40
C VAL A 90 25.02 32.89 6.45
N VAL A 91 24.59 34.07 6.01
CA VAL A 91 24.41 35.26 6.86
C VAL A 91 22.99 35.79 6.72
N ASP A 92 22.52 36.42 7.79
CA ASP A 92 21.29 37.20 7.78
C ASP A 92 21.55 38.65 7.37
N ILE A 93 21.07 39.00 6.18
CA ILE A 93 21.24 40.34 5.59
C ILE A 93 20.47 41.40 6.39
N GLN A 94 19.42 41.03 7.13
CA GLN A 94 18.58 41.96 7.88
C GLN A 94 19.12 42.33 9.26
N ASP A 95 20.04 41.52 9.79
CA ASP A 95 20.58 41.64 11.14
C ASP A 95 22.12 41.74 11.09
N ASP A 96 22.64 42.79 10.44
CA ASP A 96 24.07 43.12 10.36
C ASP A 96 24.98 41.94 9.92
N LYS A 97 24.50 41.11 8.98
CA LYS A 97 25.22 39.91 8.49
C LYS A 97 25.52 38.89 9.59
N LEU A 98 24.67 38.80 10.62
CA LEU A 98 24.71 37.78 11.65
C LEU A 98 24.75 36.37 11.03
N GLU A 99 25.64 35.50 11.52
CA GLU A 99 25.67 34.09 11.14
C GLU A 99 24.76 33.30 12.08
N PRO A 100 23.61 32.75 11.62
CA PRO A 100 22.66 32.10 12.52
C PRO A 100 23.18 30.79 13.13
N ASP A 101 24.20 30.18 12.54
CA ASP A 101 24.88 28.98 13.06
C ASP A 101 25.65 29.23 14.36
N GLN A 102 25.88 30.48 14.75
CA GLN A 102 26.52 30.82 16.03
C GLN A 102 25.62 30.54 17.24
N PHE A 103 24.33 30.26 17.03
CA PHE A 103 23.37 29.95 18.09
C PHE A 103 23.21 28.45 18.30
N ASP A 104 23.16 28.01 19.56
CA ASP A 104 23.01 26.59 19.92
C ASP A 104 21.69 25.95 19.48
N SER A 105 20.63 26.76 19.31
CA SER A 105 19.32 26.26 18.91
C SER A 105 18.45 27.34 18.29
N LEU A 106 17.42 26.90 17.55
CA LEU A 106 16.44 27.79 16.93
C LEU A 106 15.74 28.68 17.96
N GLY A 107 15.56 28.22 19.20
CA GLY A 107 15.00 29.03 20.29
C GLY A 107 15.88 30.22 20.68
N HIS A 108 17.21 30.04 20.69
CA HIS A 108 18.16 31.12 20.97
C HIS A 108 18.16 32.15 19.83
N LEU A 109 18.25 31.68 18.58
CA LEU A 109 18.18 32.54 17.40
C LEU A 109 16.85 33.32 17.36
N PHE A 110 15.72 32.64 17.59
CA PHE A 110 14.40 33.27 17.66
C PHE A 110 14.34 34.40 18.69
N ARG A 111 14.88 34.17 19.89
CA ARG A 111 14.92 35.20 20.94
C ARG A 111 15.79 36.39 20.53
N HIS A 112 16.95 36.14 19.92
CA HIS A 112 17.82 37.20 19.40
C HIS A 112 17.07 38.07 18.38
N ARG A 113 16.49 37.45 17.34
CA ARG A 113 15.71 38.13 16.30
C ARG A 113 14.57 38.97 16.87
N ALA A 114 13.84 38.42 17.83
CA ALA A 114 12.76 39.14 18.50
C ALA A 114 13.25 40.35 19.29
N SER A 115 14.46 40.29 19.84
CA SER A 115 15.09 41.43 20.54
C SER A 115 15.63 42.48 19.57
N SER A 116 16.30 42.08 18.49
CA SER A 116 16.85 42.99 17.46
C SER A 116 15.76 43.72 16.68
N SER A 117 14.57 43.13 16.55
CA SER A 117 13.40 43.72 15.89
C SER A 117 12.51 44.58 16.79
N GLN A 118 12.87 44.79 18.07
CA GLN A 118 12.05 45.57 19.00
C GLN A 118 11.78 46.99 18.47
N GLY A 119 10.51 47.39 18.50
CA GLY A 119 10.08 48.71 18.00
C GLY A 119 9.90 48.81 16.49
N ARG A 120 10.23 47.75 15.72
CA ARG A 120 9.94 47.67 14.27
C ARG A 120 8.69 46.80 14.03
N ILE A 121 7.79 47.27 13.17
CA ILE A 121 6.56 46.52 12.80
C ILE A 121 6.89 45.57 11.64
N ILE A 122 7.61 44.48 11.94
CA ILE A 122 7.99 43.47 10.94
C ILE A 122 7.10 42.23 11.14
N PRO A 123 6.27 41.84 10.15
CA PRO A 123 5.43 40.65 10.25
C PRO A 123 6.28 39.37 10.17
N ALA A 124 6.03 38.43 11.07
CA ALA A 124 6.63 37.09 11.05
C ALA A 124 5.68 36.08 10.41
N PHE A 125 4.43 36.03 10.88
CA PHE A 125 3.42 35.09 10.40
C PHE A 125 2.08 35.78 10.19
N THR A 126 1.43 35.48 9.06
CA THR A 126 0.07 35.95 8.75
C THR A 126 -0.79 34.78 8.30
N LEU A 127 -1.99 34.66 8.89
CA LEU A 127 -3.02 33.72 8.48
C LEU A 127 -4.06 34.45 7.62
N VAL A 128 -4.35 33.88 6.45
CA VAL A 128 -5.36 34.39 5.52
C VAL A 128 -6.52 33.40 5.37
N ASP A 129 -7.73 33.95 5.21
CA ASP A 129 -8.92 33.14 4.96
C ASP A 129 -9.07 32.71 3.49
N HIS A 130 -10.13 31.96 3.20
CA HIS A 130 -10.46 31.49 1.84
C HIS A 130 -10.80 32.63 0.85
N LYS A 131 -10.90 33.88 1.30
CA LYS A 131 -11.11 35.07 0.45
C LYS A 131 -9.84 35.92 0.35
N GLY A 132 -8.72 35.45 0.90
CA GLY A 132 -7.46 36.19 0.94
C GLY A 132 -7.43 37.34 1.95
N LYS A 133 -8.41 37.41 2.87
CA LYS A 133 -8.43 38.42 3.92
C LYS A 133 -7.53 37.98 5.08
N GLU A 134 -6.74 38.92 5.59
CA GLU A 134 -5.94 38.74 6.80
C GLU A 134 -6.87 38.48 8.00
N THR A 135 -6.77 37.28 8.57
CA THR A 135 -7.51 36.91 9.78
C THR A 135 -6.70 37.25 11.02
N THR A 136 -5.39 36.96 11.00
CA THR A 136 -4.49 37.24 12.12
C THR A 136 -3.08 37.42 11.59
N SER A 137 -2.33 38.38 12.13
CA SER A 137 -0.92 38.60 11.81
C SER A 137 -0.13 38.88 13.08
N LEU A 138 1.00 38.20 13.25
CA LEU A 138 1.94 38.42 14.35
C LEU A 138 3.23 39.03 13.81
N THR A 139 3.66 40.11 14.45
CA THR A 139 5.03 40.62 14.34
C THR A 139 5.98 39.76 15.17
N TRP A 140 7.28 39.85 14.90
CA TRP A 140 8.32 39.17 15.70
C TRP A 140 8.20 39.47 17.20
N GLU A 141 7.96 40.74 17.56
CA GLU A 141 7.77 41.16 18.95
C GLU A 141 6.55 40.47 19.60
N LYS A 142 5.39 40.46 18.93
CA LYS A 142 4.17 39.83 19.46
C LYS A 142 4.30 38.32 19.54
N LEU A 143 4.95 37.70 18.55
CA LEU A 143 5.24 36.27 18.55
C LEU A 143 6.09 35.89 19.75
N SER A 144 7.17 36.62 20.01
CA SER A 144 8.05 36.40 21.18
C SER A 144 7.32 36.61 22.50
N ALA A 145 6.57 37.71 22.66
CA ALA A 145 5.83 37.98 23.88
C ALA A 145 4.82 36.88 24.25
N ARG A 146 4.20 36.25 23.24
CA ARG A 146 3.28 35.11 23.44
C ARG A 146 4.02 33.79 23.68
N ALA A 147 5.07 33.49 22.92
CA ALA A 147 5.84 32.26 23.07
C ALA A 147 6.57 32.19 24.43
N GLU A 148 7.18 33.29 24.87
CA GLU A 148 7.78 33.41 26.20
C GLU A 148 6.74 33.24 27.32
N LYS A 149 5.51 33.73 27.10
CA LYS A 149 4.42 33.53 28.06
C LYS A 149 4.03 32.06 28.18
N VAL A 150 3.92 31.35 27.06
CA VAL A 150 3.71 29.89 27.05
C VAL A 150 4.85 29.20 27.81
N ALA A 151 6.11 29.55 27.52
CA ALA A 151 7.26 28.95 28.17
C ALA A 151 7.26 29.16 29.70
N PHE A 152 6.92 30.38 30.14
CA PHE A 152 6.77 30.70 31.56
C PHE A 152 5.68 29.86 32.23
N VAL A 153 4.49 29.77 31.61
CA VAL A 153 3.36 29.02 32.18
C VAL A 153 3.67 27.53 32.28
N ILE A 154 4.30 26.94 31.26
CA ILE A 154 4.75 25.54 31.31
C ILE A 154 5.70 25.33 32.50
N ARG A 155 6.73 26.17 32.63
CA ARG A 155 7.75 26.01 33.68
C ARG A 155 7.18 26.18 35.09
N ASP A 156 6.29 27.14 35.27
CA ASP A 156 5.77 27.51 36.59
C ASP A 156 4.65 26.57 37.07
N LYS A 157 3.79 26.11 36.15
CA LYS A 157 2.53 25.45 36.54
C LYS A 157 2.44 23.96 36.20
N SER A 158 3.28 23.43 35.30
CA SER A 158 3.06 22.06 34.77
C SER A 158 3.67 20.95 35.62
N GLY A 159 4.67 21.27 36.45
CA GLY A 159 5.48 20.26 37.15
C GLY A 159 6.42 19.45 36.24
N LEU A 160 6.43 19.71 34.93
CA LEU A 160 7.28 19.01 33.96
C LEU A 160 8.76 19.37 34.12
N GLN A 161 9.62 18.42 33.76
CA GLN A 161 11.08 18.59 33.75
C GLN A 161 11.60 18.87 32.35
N VAL A 162 12.82 19.41 32.27
CA VAL A 162 13.52 19.65 31.00
C VAL A 162 13.63 18.33 30.23
N GLY A 163 13.23 18.33 28.95
CA GLY A 163 13.16 17.12 28.12
C GLY A 163 11.82 16.39 28.17
N ASP A 164 10.85 16.86 28.96
CA ASP A 164 9.50 16.32 28.90
C ASP A 164 8.76 16.67 27.62
N ARG A 165 7.91 15.73 27.18
CA ARG A 165 7.16 15.82 25.93
C ARG A 165 5.87 16.59 26.18
N VAL A 166 5.63 17.58 25.34
CA VAL A 166 4.39 18.36 25.35
C VAL A 166 3.71 18.19 24.00
N ALA A 167 2.51 17.62 24.02
CA ALA A 167 1.72 17.39 22.82
C ALA A 167 1.05 18.69 22.35
N LEU A 168 1.07 18.94 21.05
CA LEU A 168 0.47 20.13 20.44
C LEU A 168 -0.67 19.71 19.53
N TYR A 169 -1.90 20.02 19.93
CA TYR A 169 -3.11 19.65 19.20
C TYR A 169 -3.91 20.88 18.81
N TYR A 170 -3.69 21.34 17.58
CA TYR A 170 -4.26 22.58 17.03
C TYR A 170 -4.92 22.29 15.70
N ARG A 171 -5.92 23.08 15.29
CA ARG A 171 -6.44 23.01 13.92
C ARG A 171 -5.55 23.74 12.93
N ARG A 172 -5.74 23.47 11.65
CA ARG A 172 -5.11 24.22 10.55
C ARG A 172 -5.53 25.70 10.51
N SER A 173 -6.69 26.07 11.06
CA SER A 173 -7.09 27.48 11.20
C SER A 173 -6.40 28.18 12.39
N GLU A 174 -5.68 27.46 13.23
CA GLU A 174 -5.08 27.93 14.48
C GLU A 174 -3.54 27.91 14.37
N MET A 175 -3.02 28.11 13.15
CA MET A 175 -1.58 27.97 12.88
C MET A 175 -0.71 28.90 13.70
N ILE A 176 -1.19 30.11 13.95
CA ILE A 176 -0.45 31.09 14.73
C ILE A 176 -0.33 30.64 16.19
N ASP A 177 -1.39 30.07 16.76
CA ASP A 177 -1.38 29.55 18.13
C ASP A 177 -0.51 28.30 18.25
N PHE A 178 -0.54 27.43 17.23
CA PHE A 178 0.40 26.31 17.12
C PHE A 178 1.86 26.78 17.13
N THR A 179 2.23 27.74 16.28
CA THR A 179 3.61 28.25 16.19
C THR A 179 4.06 28.89 17.52
N VAL A 180 3.18 29.64 18.18
CA VAL A 180 3.42 30.21 19.51
C VAL A 180 3.70 29.11 20.54
N ALA A 181 2.89 28.05 20.57
CA ALA A 181 3.06 26.95 21.50
C ALA A 181 4.31 26.11 21.22
N PHE A 182 4.60 25.87 19.93
CA PHE A 182 5.78 25.13 19.46
C PHE A 182 7.08 25.84 19.88
N LEU A 183 7.19 27.16 19.65
CA LEU A 183 8.33 27.95 20.11
C LEU A 183 8.36 28.07 21.63
N GLY A 184 7.20 28.16 22.28
CA GLY A 184 7.09 28.13 23.73
C GLY A 184 7.68 26.85 24.34
N CYS A 185 7.55 25.70 23.67
CA CYS A 185 8.17 24.45 24.09
C CYS A 185 9.71 24.52 24.01
N PHE A 186 10.25 25.03 22.89
CA PHE A 186 11.70 25.19 22.72
C PHE A 186 12.29 26.14 23.77
N LEU A 187 11.63 27.27 24.00
CA LEU A 187 12.01 28.22 25.03
C LEU A 187 11.87 27.61 26.44
N ALA A 188 10.86 26.76 26.67
CA ALA A 188 10.65 26.08 27.95
C ALA A 188 11.68 24.98 28.26
N GLY A 189 12.34 24.43 27.24
CA GLY A 189 13.18 23.24 27.33
C GLY A 189 12.38 21.93 27.27
N MET A 190 11.21 21.97 26.62
CA MET A 190 10.35 20.81 26.38
C MET A 190 10.56 20.25 24.98
N VAL A 191 10.31 18.95 24.81
CA VAL A 191 10.25 18.30 23.50
C VAL A 191 8.84 18.46 22.95
N ALA A 192 8.70 19.20 21.85
CA ALA A 192 7.39 19.38 21.23
C ALA A 192 6.93 18.10 20.52
N VAL A 193 5.64 17.78 20.57
CA VAL A 193 5.05 16.65 19.82
C VAL A 193 3.85 17.16 19.03
N PRO A 194 4.05 17.67 17.80
CA PRO A 194 2.96 18.07 16.91
C PRO A 194 2.06 16.87 16.58
N ILE A 195 0.74 17.01 16.80
CA ILE A 195 -0.23 15.96 16.50
C ILE A 195 -1.16 16.42 15.38
N VAL A 196 -1.04 15.78 14.22
CA VAL A 196 -1.81 16.08 13.01
C VAL A 196 -2.68 14.87 12.63
N THR A 197 -3.70 14.58 13.45
CA THR A 197 -4.69 13.54 13.15
C THR A 197 -6.05 13.87 13.79
N ASP A 198 -7.12 13.53 13.08
CA ASP A 198 -8.50 13.57 13.61
C ASP A 198 -8.97 12.19 14.08
N ASP A 199 -8.19 11.13 13.83
CA ASP A 199 -8.46 9.80 14.35
C ASP A 199 -8.07 9.72 15.84
N LEU A 200 -9.08 9.55 16.69
CA LEU A 200 -8.89 9.45 18.13
C LEU A 200 -7.98 8.28 18.52
N ASN A 201 -8.02 7.15 17.82
CA ASN A 201 -7.16 6.01 18.15
C ASN A 201 -5.69 6.34 17.92
N GLU A 202 -5.38 7.01 16.82
CA GLU A 202 -4.03 7.49 16.51
C GLU A 202 -3.60 8.56 17.50
N PHE A 203 -4.48 9.50 17.80
CA PHE A 203 -4.24 10.55 18.80
C PHE A 203 -3.83 9.95 20.16
N TRP A 204 -4.64 9.01 20.68
CA TRP A 204 -4.36 8.34 21.96
C TRP A 204 -3.08 7.50 21.93
N PHE A 205 -2.81 6.87 20.79
CA PHE A 205 -1.58 6.13 20.59
C PHE A 205 -0.35 7.04 20.65
N ILE A 206 -0.39 8.20 19.98
CA ILE A 206 0.70 9.17 20.01
C ILE A 206 0.98 9.64 21.44
N LEU A 207 -0.04 10.04 22.19
CA LEU A 207 0.15 10.50 23.58
C LEU A 207 0.83 9.45 24.46
N ARG A 208 0.42 8.18 24.31
CA ARG A 208 0.99 7.06 25.06
C ARG A 208 2.45 6.79 24.67
N VAL A 209 2.75 6.69 23.38
CA VAL A 209 4.09 6.38 22.87
C VAL A 209 5.08 7.52 23.14
N ALA A 210 4.62 8.76 22.99
CA ALA A 210 5.40 9.96 23.32
C ALA A 210 5.57 10.15 24.84
N GLN A 211 4.74 9.49 25.67
CA GLN A 211 4.66 9.72 27.12
C GLN A 211 4.45 11.21 27.41
N ALA A 212 3.49 11.80 26.71
CA ALA A 212 3.09 13.20 26.87
C ALA A 212 1.98 13.30 27.94
N HIS A 213 2.26 14.03 29.01
CA HIS A 213 1.34 14.24 30.13
C HIS A 213 0.65 15.61 30.08
N LEU A 214 1.02 16.45 29.11
CA LEU A 214 0.44 17.76 28.87
C LEU A 214 0.14 17.93 27.38
N VAL A 215 -1.08 18.36 27.08
CA VAL A 215 -1.55 18.75 25.75
C VAL A 215 -1.84 20.24 25.73
N LEU A 216 -1.20 20.96 24.81
CA LEU A 216 -1.50 22.35 24.48
C LEU A 216 -2.45 22.39 23.27
N THR A 217 -3.49 23.19 23.39
CA THR A 217 -4.57 23.35 22.40
C THR A 217 -5.17 24.76 22.53
N THR A 218 -6.19 25.08 21.73
CA THR A 218 -7.10 26.21 21.98
C THR A 218 -8.39 25.74 22.67
N ASP A 219 -9.15 26.67 23.27
CA ASP A 219 -10.49 26.38 23.79
C ASP A 219 -11.47 25.93 22.71
N SER A 220 -11.36 26.50 21.51
CA SER A 220 -12.20 26.14 20.37
C SER A 220 -12.01 24.68 19.98
N GLN A 221 -10.76 24.24 19.92
CA GLN A 221 -10.43 22.86 19.61
C GLN A 221 -10.80 21.91 20.75
N LEU A 222 -10.54 22.29 22.00
CA LEU A 222 -10.90 21.51 23.18
C LEU A 222 -12.42 21.30 23.29
N LYS A 223 -13.23 22.33 23.03
CA LYS A 223 -14.70 22.23 23.01
C LYS A 223 -15.20 21.24 21.95
N THR A 224 -14.63 21.29 20.75
CA THR A 224 -15.01 20.36 19.68
C THR A 224 -14.58 18.93 19.98
N LEU A 225 -13.36 18.73 20.49
CA LEU A 225 -12.91 17.40 20.92
C LEU A 225 -13.84 16.85 22.01
N THR A 226 -14.20 17.67 23.01
CA THR A 226 -15.15 17.29 24.07
C THR A 226 -16.50 16.87 23.49
N LYS A 227 -17.02 17.58 22.47
CA LYS A 227 -18.26 17.22 21.79
C LYS A 227 -18.13 15.86 21.07
N THR A 228 -17.03 15.65 20.36
CA THR A 228 -16.75 14.38 19.65
C THR A 228 -16.64 13.20 20.61
N LEU A 229 -15.96 13.39 21.74
CA LEU A 229 -15.78 12.37 22.77
C LEU A 229 -17.09 11.99 23.45
N LYS A 230 -17.92 12.98 23.82
CA LYS A 230 -19.27 12.76 24.33
C LYS A 230 -20.15 12.00 23.33
N ALA A 231 -20.07 12.34 22.05
CA ALA A 231 -20.84 11.66 21.01
C ALA A 231 -20.43 10.18 20.81
N LYS A 232 -19.19 9.83 21.13
CA LYS A 232 -18.66 8.46 21.04
C LYS A 232 -18.66 7.73 22.39
N SER A 233 -19.14 8.34 23.47
CA SER A 233 -19.08 7.81 24.84
C SER A 233 -17.66 7.41 25.27
N ILE A 234 -16.67 8.23 24.90
CA ILE A 234 -15.26 8.05 25.26
C ILE A 234 -14.88 9.17 26.23
N ASP A 235 -14.21 8.82 27.34
CA ASP A 235 -13.68 9.80 28.29
C ASP A 235 -12.27 10.27 27.91
N PHE A 236 -11.89 11.45 28.38
CA PHE A 236 -10.51 11.92 28.31
C PHE A 236 -9.59 11.02 29.16
N PRO A 237 -8.32 10.79 28.74
CA PRO A 237 -7.32 10.15 29.58
C PRO A 237 -7.11 10.93 30.87
N LYS A 238 -7.11 10.22 32.01
CA LYS A 238 -7.00 10.84 33.34
C LYS A 238 -5.59 11.36 33.66
N ASP A 239 -4.59 10.82 32.99
CA ASP A 239 -3.17 11.12 33.26
C ASP A 239 -2.60 12.23 32.35
N VAL A 240 -3.47 12.97 31.66
CA VAL A 240 -3.09 14.00 30.70
C VAL A 240 -3.82 15.30 30.99
N ASP A 241 -3.06 16.36 31.23
CA ASP A 241 -3.57 17.72 31.41
C ASP A 241 -3.80 18.41 30.05
N TRP A 242 -4.83 19.25 29.99
CA TRP A 242 -5.25 19.94 28.77
C TRP A 242 -5.30 21.44 28.99
N TRP A 243 -4.42 22.18 28.32
CA TRP A 243 -4.31 23.61 28.51
C TRP A 243 -4.65 24.39 27.24
N SER A 244 -5.50 25.39 27.40
CA SER A 244 -5.84 26.37 26.38
C SER A 244 -4.78 27.47 26.32
N THR A 245 -4.00 27.52 25.24
CA THR A 245 -2.92 28.51 25.11
C THR A 245 -3.43 29.91 24.77
N ASN A 246 -4.66 30.06 24.29
CA ASN A 246 -5.25 31.38 24.03
C ASN A 246 -5.57 32.14 25.33
N ASP A 247 -5.66 31.46 26.47
CA ASP A 247 -5.95 32.06 27.77
C ASP A 247 -4.69 32.53 28.51
N PHE A 248 -3.50 32.18 28.02
CA PHE A 248 -2.25 32.53 28.70
C PHE A 248 -1.91 34.03 28.58
N GLY A 249 -2.47 34.72 27.59
CA GLY A 249 -2.15 36.10 27.27
C GLY A 249 -0.75 36.27 26.67
N SER A 250 -0.09 37.39 26.98
CA SER A 250 1.28 37.72 26.57
C SER A 250 2.06 38.29 27.74
N LEU A 251 3.39 38.20 27.70
CA LEU A 251 4.22 38.98 28.62
C LEU A 251 4.11 40.48 28.31
N TYR A 252 4.15 41.30 29.36
CA TYR A 252 4.12 42.75 29.19
C TYR A 252 5.48 43.27 28.72
N THR A 253 5.47 44.30 27.86
CA THR A 253 6.69 44.89 27.28
C THR A 253 7.72 45.34 28.33
N HIS A 254 7.31 45.76 29.53
CA HIS A 254 8.23 46.13 30.61
C HIS A 254 8.95 44.92 31.25
N GLN A 255 8.32 43.75 31.28
CA GLN A 255 8.92 42.49 31.75
C GLN A 255 9.97 42.00 30.73
N ILE A 256 9.68 42.19 29.45
CA ILE A 256 10.58 41.90 28.33
C ILE A 256 11.80 42.86 28.36
N LYS A 257 11.55 44.17 28.51
CA LYS A 257 12.60 45.23 28.54
C LYS A 257 13.49 45.21 29.79
N SER A 258 13.00 44.68 30.91
CA SER A 258 13.81 44.52 32.13
C SER A 258 14.74 43.30 32.10
N GLY A 259 14.78 42.57 30.99
CA GLY A 259 15.69 41.42 30.83
C GLY A 259 15.25 40.16 31.59
N HIS A 260 14.00 40.10 32.08
CA HIS A 260 13.45 38.90 32.74
C HIS A 260 13.10 37.78 31.75
N TYR A 261 13.96 37.54 30.76
CA TYR A 261 13.88 36.31 29.98
C TYR A 261 14.32 35.16 30.88
N SER A 262 13.50 34.13 30.98
CA SER A 262 13.95 32.92 31.64
C SER A 262 15.06 32.29 30.79
N ALA A 263 16.15 31.84 31.42
CA ALA A 263 17.25 31.17 30.70
C ALA A 263 16.68 30.02 29.84
N ILE A 264 17.08 29.94 28.57
CA ILE A 264 16.68 28.83 27.70
C ILE A 264 17.35 27.57 28.24
N ARG A 265 16.57 26.52 28.48
CA ARG A 265 17.07 25.22 28.93
C ARG A 265 17.07 24.29 27.73
N SER A 266 18.11 24.35 26.91
CA SER A 266 18.16 23.57 25.68
C SER A 266 18.30 22.07 25.98
N THR A 267 17.51 21.26 25.30
CA THR A 267 17.66 19.80 25.25
C THR A 267 18.31 19.41 23.92
N PRO A 268 18.96 18.25 23.79
CA PRO A 268 19.41 17.79 22.48
C PRO A 268 18.22 17.59 21.52
N LEU A 269 17.17 16.91 21.98
CA LEU A 269 15.95 16.65 21.21
C LEU A 269 15.05 17.89 21.19
N ALA A 270 14.59 18.30 20.00
CA ALA A 270 13.71 19.45 19.82
C ALA A 270 12.24 19.02 19.74
N TYR A 271 11.92 18.09 18.84
CA TYR A 271 10.56 17.60 18.65
C TYR A 271 10.52 16.15 18.21
N ILE A 272 9.34 15.53 18.36
CA ILE A 272 9.02 14.20 17.82
C ILE A 272 7.84 14.36 16.87
N GLU A 273 8.04 14.01 15.61
CA GLU A 273 6.99 14.05 14.59
C GLU A 273 6.46 12.65 14.33
N PHE A 274 5.15 12.45 14.48
CA PHE A 274 4.53 11.17 14.17
C PHE A 274 4.07 11.14 12.72
N THR A 275 4.66 10.25 11.93
CA THR A 275 4.42 10.11 10.49
C THR A 275 3.86 8.72 10.20
N LYS A 276 2.95 8.65 9.22
CA LYS A 276 2.46 7.37 8.72
C LYS A 276 3.40 6.88 7.62
N SER A 277 3.93 5.67 7.76
CA SER A 277 4.66 5.03 6.68
C SER A 277 3.72 4.58 5.56
N ILE A 278 4.28 4.28 4.39
CA ILE A 278 3.59 3.83 3.18
C ILE A 278 2.78 2.56 3.37
N ASN A 279 3.01 1.80 4.43
CA ASN A 279 2.25 0.61 4.83
C ASN A 279 1.10 0.91 5.82
N GLY A 280 0.92 2.18 6.20
CA GLY A 280 -0.10 2.69 7.12
C GLY A 280 0.28 2.66 8.61
N GLU A 281 1.51 2.27 8.98
CA GLU A 281 1.98 2.28 10.37
C GLU A 281 2.37 3.68 10.84
N LEU A 282 2.11 4.00 12.11
CA LEU A 282 2.41 5.31 12.69
C LEU A 282 3.69 5.25 13.53
N LYS A 283 4.72 6.00 13.15
CA LYS A 283 6.05 6.00 13.78
C LYS A 283 6.43 7.42 14.20
N GLY A 284 7.05 7.55 15.38
CA GLY A 284 7.61 8.84 15.81
C GLY A 284 9.02 9.00 15.29
N VAL A 285 9.35 10.14 14.69
CA VAL A 285 10.70 10.51 14.25
C VAL A 285 11.26 11.53 15.22
N ALA A 286 12.39 11.23 15.84
CA ALA A 286 13.06 12.11 16.78
C ALA A 286 13.95 13.11 16.03
N VAL A 287 13.74 14.42 16.25
CA VAL A 287 14.49 15.49 15.58
C VAL A 287 15.17 16.39 16.61
N SER A 288 16.50 16.48 16.53
CA SER A 288 17.32 17.28 17.45
C SER A 288 17.35 18.77 17.07
N HIS A 289 17.69 19.64 18.02
CA HIS A 289 17.91 21.07 17.72
C HIS A 289 19.06 21.28 16.72
N GLN A 290 20.09 20.43 16.79
CA GLN A 290 21.22 20.47 15.86
C GLN A 290 20.79 20.09 14.44
N THR A 291 19.95 19.06 14.30
CA THR A 291 19.34 18.68 13.02
C THR A 291 18.55 19.85 12.45
N VAL A 292 17.68 20.49 13.25
CA VAL A 292 16.91 21.67 12.83
C VAL A 292 17.81 22.79 12.33
N MET A 293 18.81 23.20 13.12
CA MET A 293 19.71 24.29 12.74
C MET A 293 20.45 24.00 11.43
N ARG A 294 21.03 22.80 11.30
CA ARG A 294 21.76 22.40 10.09
C ARG A 294 20.86 22.30 8.85
N THR A 295 19.67 21.71 8.98
CA THR A 295 18.72 21.63 7.85
C THR A 295 18.31 23.03 7.40
N CYS A 296 18.02 23.94 8.34
CA CYS A 296 17.69 25.33 8.01
C CYS A 296 18.88 26.06 7.38
N HIS A 297 20.09 25.90 7.91
CA HIS A 297 21.32 26.44 7.33
C HIS A 297 21.51 26.03 5.87
N THR A 298 21.49 24.72 5.60
CA THR A 298 21.70 24.18 4.26
C THR A 298 20.56 24.61 3.32
N PHE A 299 19.32 24.65 3.81
CA PHE A 299 18.19 25.13 3.01
C PHE A 299 18.35 26.62 2.65
N THR A 300 18.70 27.49 3.61
CA THR A 300 18.94 28.91 3.37
C THR A 300 20.09 29.12 2.38
N ALA A 301 21.20 28.38 2.51
CA ALA A 301 22.28 28.40 1.52
C ALA A 301 21.79 28.01 0.12
N ALA A 302 21.04 26.92 0.02
CA ALA A 302 20.55 26.37 -1.25
C ALA A 302 19.59 27.31 -1.99
N ILE A 303 18.84 28.15 -1.27
CA ILE A 303 17.94 29.15 -1.88
C ILE A 303 18.58 30.53 -2.07
N THR A 304 19.78 30.77 -1.53
CA THR A 304 20.48 32.07 -1.66
C THR A 304 20.88 32.30 -3.11
N ASP A 305 20.52 33.44 -3.70
CA ASP A 305 20.94 33.76 -5.07
C ASP A 305 22.47 33.81 -5.15
N THR A 306 23.04 33.28 -6.22
CA THR A 306 24.50 33.27 -6.42
C THR A 306 24.91 33.75 -7.80
N VAL A 307 26.16 34.18 -7.89
CA VAL A 307 26.87 34.43 -9.15
C VAL A 307 28.02 33.44 -9.24
N VAL A 308 28.16 32.80 -10.40
CA VAL A 308 29.28 31.91 -10.70
C VAL A 308 30.33 32.71 -11.48
N ALA A 309 31.52 32.84 -10.92
CA ALA A 309 32.71 33.38 -11.57
C ALA A 309 33.73 32.26 -11.78
N LEU A 310 34.68 32.43 -12.70
CA LEU A 310 35.82 31.52 -12.82
C LEU A 310 36.94 32.00 -11.90
N ALA A 311 37.44 31.11 -11.05
CA ALA A 311 38.64 31.33 -10.26
C ALA A 311 39.89 31.29 -11.17
N GLU A 312 41.04 31.70 -10.63
CA GLU A 312 42.32 31.75 -11.35
C GLU A 312 42.78 30.36 -11.84
N ASP A 313 42.36 29.29 -11.16
CA ASP A 313 42.63 27.89 -11.51
C ASP A 313 41.62 27.29 -12.51
N GLY A 314 40.66 28.09 -12.99
CA GLY A 314 39.60 27.66 -13.90
C GLY A 314 38.42 26.96 -13.23
N SER A 315 38.40 26.82 -11.90
CA SER A 315 37.27 26.26 -11.17
C SER A 315 36.12 27.28 -11.01
N PRO A 316 34.85 26.83 -10.89
CA PRO A 316 33.73 27.72 -10.63
C PRO A 316 33.77 28.24 -9.18
N SER A 317 34.00 29.53 -9.00
CA SER A 317 33.84 30.26 -7.75
C SER A 317 32.39 30.75 -7.61
N ILE A 318 31.69 30.29 -6.58
CA ILE A 318 30.27 30.60 -6.35
C ILE A 318 30.17 31.59 -5.19
N LEU A 319 29.68 32.79 -5.47
CA LEU A 319 29.51 33.85 -4.48
C LEU A 319 28.04 34.24 -4.34
N PRO A 320 27.56 34.56 -3.12
CA PRO A 320 26.19 34.99 -2.92
C PRO A 320 25.96 36.37 -3.53
N ASN A 321 24.81 36.57 -4.17
CA ASN A 321 24.37 37.83 -4.75
C ASN A 321 23.53 38.62 -3.74
N TRP A 322 24.17 39.17 -2.71
CA TRP A 322 23.47 39.88 -1.63
C TRP A 322 22.74 41.13 -2.12
N ASP A 323 23.21 41.78 -3.19
CA ASP A 323 22.61 43.00 -3.72
C ASP A 323 21.25 42.75 -4.40
N SER A 324 20.97 41.52 -4.82
CA SER A 324 19.68 41.14 -5.42
C SER A 324 18.67 40.56 -4.42
N GLN A 325 19.11 40.20 -3.21
CA GLN A 325 18.29 39.39 -2.30
C GLN A 325 17.77 40.19 -1.10
N GLY A 326 16.44 40.41 -1.09
CA GLY A 326 15.71 40.98 0.05
C GLY A 326 15.14 39.93 1.00
N ALA A 327 14.26 40.37 1.91
CA ALA A 327 13.47 39.49 2.77
C ALA A 327 12.63 38.49 1.96
N ASP A 328 12.78 37.19 2.24
CA ASP A 328 11.87 36.22 1.63
C ASP A 328 10.47 36.29 2.24
N THR A 329 9.46 36.21 1.37
CA THR A 329 8.06 36.06 1.76
C THR A 329 7.54 34.73 1.23
N ILE A 330 7.17 33.85 2.14
CA ILE A 330 6.75 32.47 1.87
C ILE A 330 5.23 32.39 1.87
N LEU A 331 4.62 31.88 0.80
CA LEU A 331 3.20 31.53 0.77
C LEU A 331 3.04 30.01 0.76
N THR A 332 2.35 29.46 1.76
CA THR A 332 2.11 28.02 1.84
C THR A 332 0.62 27.71 1.95
N PHE A 333 0.20 26.66 1.24
CA PHE A 333 -1.05 25.96 1.52
C PHE A 333 -0.83 24.46 1.79
N ILE A 334 0.43 23.99 1.88
CA ILE A 334 0.79 22.67 2.40
C ILE A 334 0.57 22.65 3.92
N GLU A 335 0.48 21.48 4.55
CA GLU A 335 0.29 21.35 6.00
C GLU A 335 1.53 21.81 6.78
N PRO A 336 1.51 22.99 7.43
CA PRO A 336 2.71 23.57 8.04
C PRO A 336 3.06 23.01 9.43
N ARG A 337 2.29 22.04 9.96
CA ARG A 337 2.52 21.45 11.29
C ARG A 337 3.42 20.21 11.28
N GLN A 338 3.75 19.67 10.11
CA GLN A 338 4.56 18.47 9.94
C GLN A 338 5.35 18.51 8.63
N GLN A 339 6.32 17.60 8.48
CA GLN A 339 7.05 17.32 7.25
C GLN A 339 7.69 18.58 6.64
N LEU A 340 7.81 18.63 5.31
CA LEU A 340 8.38 19.78 4.59
C LEU A 340 7.65 21.09 4.92
N GLY A 341 6.34 21.02 5.20
CA GLY A 341 5.55 22.16 5.61
C GLY A 341 6.06 22.80 6.91
N LEU A 342 6.36 22.01 7.94
CA LEU A 342 6.97 22.49 9.19
C LEU A 342 8.38 23.02 8.96
N THR A 343 9.20 22.24 8.23
CA THR A 343 10.60 22.56 7.94
C THR A 343 10.75 23.90 7.23
N VAL A 344 9.98 24.15 6.17
CA VAL A 344 10.09 25.39 5.37
C VAL A 344 9.27 26.53 5.96
N SER A 345 8.01 26.27 6.32
CA SER A 345 7.07 27.35 6.65
C SER A 345 7.24 27.90 8.07
N ILE A 346 7.88 27.16 8.98
CA ILE A 346 8.11 27.61 10.36
C ILE A 346 9.60 27.60 10.70
N LEU A 347 10.29 26.47 10.57
CA LEU A 347 11.68 26.35 11.04
C LEU A 347 12.63 27.23 10.21
N ALA A 348 12.65 27.04 8.89
CA ALA A 348 13.47 27.84 7.99
C ALA A 348 13.07 29.31 8.00
N SER A 349 11.76 29.61 8.04
CA SER A 349 11.25 30.97 8.16
C SER A 349 11.79 31.72 9.39
N ILE A 350 11.87 31.04 10.54
CA ILE A 350 12.49 31.59 11.75
C ILE A 350 13.99 31.72 11.63
N TYR A 351 14.63 30.75 10.98
CA TYR A 351 16.07 30.77 10.75
C TYR A 351 16.50 31.95 9.86
N SER A 352 15.78 32.21 8.76
CA SER A 352 16.08 33.27 7.79
C SER A 352 15.40 34.62 8.08
N GLY A 353 14.52 34.70 9.08
CA GLY A 353 13.77 35.93 9.36
C GLY A 353 12.69 36.27 8.33
N SER A 354 12.18 35.27 7.61
CA SER A 354 11.20 35.44 6.53
C SER A 354 9.79 35.76 7.05
N HIS A 355 8.96 36.36 6.20
CA HIS A 355 7.53 36.50 6.45
C HIS A 355 6.79 35.31 5.86
N THR A 356 6.00 34.58 6.65
CA THR A 356 5.21 33.44 6.13
C THR A 356 3.70 33.68 6.17
N LEU A 357 3.05 33.42 5.05
CA LEU A 357 1.62 33.47 4.83
C LEU A 357 1.04 32.05 4.83
N PHE A 358 0.15 31.77 5.78
CA PHE A 358 -0.61 30.52 5.84
C PHE A 358 -1.95 30.69 5.14
N ALA A 359 -2.16 29.96 4.05
CA ALA A 359 -3.42 29.92 3.33
C ALA A 359 -4.19 28.61 3.59
N ALA A 360 -5.52 28.68 3.51
CA ALA A 360 -6.37 27.51 3.61
C ALA A 360 -6.22 26.58 2.38
N PRO A 361 -6.29 25.24 2.52
CA PRO A 361 -6.22 24.32 1.38
C PRO A 361 -7.30 24.52 0.32
N SER A 362 -8.43 25.13 0.70
CA SER A 362 -9.52 25.51 -0.21
C SER A 362 -9.10 26.58 -1.22
N ILE A 363 -7.91 27.18 -1.08
CA ILE A 363 -7.37 28.12 -2.05
C ILE A 363 -7.25 27.52 -3.46
N LYS A 364 -7.12 26.19 -3.56
CA LYS A 364 -7.13 25.46 -4.85
C LYS A 364 -8.45 25.57 -5.61
N GLU A 365 -9.55 25.87 -4.92
CA GLU A 365 -10.89 26.07 -5.49
C GLU A 365 -11.15 27.55 -5.85
N THR A 366 -10.25 28.45 -5.42
CA THR A 366 -10.35 29.90 -5.64
C THR A 366 -8.99 30.46 -6.11
N PRO A 367 -8.56 30.14 -7.35
CA PRO A 367 -7.24 30.49 -7.88
C PRO A 367 -6.92 31.98 -7.82
N ALA A 368 -7.95 32.81 -7.99
CA ALA A 368 -7.85 34.26 -7.89
C ALA A 368 -7.26 34.71 -6.55
N VAL A 369 -7.56 34.00 -5.46
CA VAL A 369 -7.03 34.27 -4.12
C VAL A 369 -5.52 33.99 -4.09
N TRP A 370 -5.04 32.88 -4.64
CA TRP A 370 -3.61 32.57 -4.66
C TRP A 370 -2.82 33.64 -5.43
N ILE A 371 -3.30 34.00 -6.64
CA ILE A 371 -2.70 35.05 -7.47
C ILE A 371 -2.70 36.40 -6.74
N TYR A 372 -3.82 36.73 -6.09
CA TYR A 372 -3.96 37.94 -5.27
C TYR A 372 -2.96 37.98 -4.11
N LEU A 373 -2.77 36.88 -3.39
CA LEU A 373 -1.84 36.80 -2.28
C LEU A 373 -0.39 36.96 -2.75
N VAL A 374 0.00 36.27 -3.83
CA VAL A 374 1.35 36.44 -4.42
C VAL A 374 1.59 37.90 -4.78
N SER A 375 0.62 38.53 -5.43
CA SER A 375 0.72 39.93 -5.89
C SER A 375 0.70 40.94 -4.74
N LYS A 376 -0.14 40.73 -3.71
CA LYS A 376 -0.31 41.67 -2.60
C LYS A 376 0.91 41.71 -1.68
N TYR A 377 1.51 40.55 -1.43
CA TYR A 377 2.60 40.42 -0.47
C TYR A 377 3.99 40.29 -1.13
N ASN A 378 4.07 40.41 -2.46
CA ASN A 378 5.32 40.19 -3.22
C ASN A 378 5.99 38.87 -2.82
N VAL A 379 5.21 37.79 -2.81
CA VAL A 379 5.69 36.45 -2.43
C VAL A 379 6.87 36.06 -3.31
N THR A 380 7.97 35.66 -2.68
CA THR A 380 9.20 35.21 -3.35
C THR A 380 9.28 33.69 -3.44
N ILE A 381 8.71 32.99 -2.44
CA ILE A 381 8.70 31.53 -2.36
C ILE A 381 7.26 31.03 -2.18
N GLY A 382 6.78 30.24 -3.14
CA GLY A 382 5.53 29.49 -3.01
C GLY A 382 5.80 28.04 -2.62
N LEU A 383 5.12 27.52 -1.60
CA LEU A 383 5.17 26.11 -1.21
C LEU A 383 3.84 25.43 -1.55
N ALA A 384 3.90 24.46 -2.47
CA ALA A 384 2.75 23.85 -3.11
C ALA A 384 2.99 22.38 -3.49
N HIS A 385 1.95 21.73 -4.02
CA HIS A 385 2.03 20.37 -4.57
C HIS A 385 1.33 20.32 -5.94
N TYR A 386 1.68 19.33 -6.78
CA TYR A 386 1.16 19.24 -8.15
C TYR A 386 -0.36 19.31 -8.27
N PRO A 387 -1.16 18.56 -7.48
CA PRO A 387 -2.62 18.64 -7.59
C PRO A 387 -3.20 20.04 -7.34
N GLY A 388 -2.59 20.80 -6.42
CA GLY A 388 -3.05 22.14 -6.05
C GLY A 388 -2.73 23.14 -7.15
N MET A 389 -1.49 23.13 -7.64
CA MET A 389 -1.09 24.02 -8.73
C MET A 389 -1.78 23.68 -10.05
N TYR A 390 -1.98 22.40 -10.36
CA TYR A 390 -2.72 21.98 -11.54
C TYR A 390 -4.18 22.49 -11.50
N ALA A 391 -4.85 22.39 -10.35
CA ALA A 391 -6.21 22.92 -10.17
C ALA A 391 -6.25 24.45 -10.32
N ILE A 392 -5.32 25.16 -9.67
CA ILE A 392 -5.18 26.62 -9.76
C ILE A 392 -5.01 27.06 -11.22
N THR A 393 -4.06 26.44 -11.95
CA THR A 393 -3.81 26.74 -13.37
C THR A 393 -5.03 26.47 -14.25
N LYS A 394 -5.66 25.29 -14.09
CA LYS A 394 -6.83 24.90 -14.89
C LYS A 394 -8.02 25.83 -14.68
N GLN A 395 -8.27 26.26 -13.44
CA GLN A 395 -9.38 27.16 -13.15
C GLN A 395 -9.06 28.61 -13.51
N TYR A 396 -7.82 29.07 -13.40
CA TYR A 396 -7.39 30.35 -13.96
C TYR A 396 -7.59 30.43 -15.48
N GLN A 397 -7.28 29.36 -16.21
CA GLN A 397 -7.51 29.27 -17.66
C GLN A 397 -9.00 29.40 -18.01
N LYS A 398 -9.89 28.82 -17.21
CA LYS A 398 -11.34 28.92 -17.42
C LYS A 398 -11.90 30.30 -17.07
N ASN A 399 -11.38 30.93 -16.02
CA ASN A 399 -11.96 32.14 -15.41
C ASN A 399 -10.96 33.31 -15.32
N THR A 400 -10.21 33.62 -16.38
CA THR A 400 -9.13 34.63 -16.33
C THR A 400 -9.59 36.02 -15.85
N LYS A 401 -10.80 36.43 -16.22
CA LYS A 401 -11.40 37.72 -15.78
C LYS A 401 -11.64 37.78 -14.28
N GLU A 402 -11.91 36.64 -13.63
CA GLU A 402 -12.14 36.57 -12.19
C GLU A 402 -10.88 36.95 -11.41
N ALA A 403 -9.72 36.40 -11.83
CA ALA A 403 -8.44 36.75 -11.23
C ALA A 403 -8.05 38.22 -11.47
N GLN A 404 -8.32 38.76 -12.67
CA GLN A 404 -8.06 40.16 -13.00
C GLN A 404 -8.92 41.13 -12.18
N ASN A 405 -10.18 40.78 -11.92
CA ASN A 405 -11.14 41.65 -11.25
C ASN A 405 -11.26 41.37 -9.74
N PHE A 406 -10.53 40.39 -9.21
CA PHE A 406 -10.63 39.96 -7.81
C PHE A 406 -10.41 41.11 -6.82
N SER A 407 -9.47 42.00 -7.13
CA SER A 407 -9.18 43.19 -6.33
C SER A 407 -9.03 44.43 -7.22
N LYS A 408 -9.76 45.49 -6.89
CA LYS A 408 -9.59 46.80 -7.54
C LYS A 408 -8.26 47.49 -7.21
N LYS A 409 -7.60 47.07 -6.12
CA LYS A 409 -6.37 47.70 -5.61
C LYS A 409 -5.10 46.97 -5.99
N VAL A 410 -5.18 45.65 -6.22
CA VAL A 410 -4.02 44.80 -6.45
C VAL A 410 -4.14 44.21 -7.84
N THR A 411 -3.29 44.64 -8.76
CA THR A 411 -3.23 44.05 -10.10
C THR A 411 -2.49 42.72 -10.03
N PRO A 412 -3.01 41.63 -10.64
CA PRO A 412 -2.29 40.36 -10.73
C PRO A 412 -0.88 40.52 -11.31
N ASN A 413 0.12 40.05 -10.59
CA ASN A 413 1.52 40.04 -10.97
C ASN A 413 2.27 38.97 -10.17
N LEU A 414 2.90 38.03 -10.87
CA LEU A 414 3.69 36.95 -10.24
C LEU A 414 5.21 37.19 -10.36
N SER A 415 5.66 38.37 -10.80
CA SER A 415 7.09 38.63 -11.08
C SER A 415 7.99 38.61 -9.83
N SER A 416 7.42 38.69 -8.62
CA SER A 416 8.19 38.54 -7.37
C SER A 416 8.60 37.09 -7.08
N LEU A 417 7.92 36.12 -7.70
CA LEU A 417 8.11 34.70 -7.41
C LEU A 417 9.41 34.19 -8.01
N ARG A 418 10.35 33.80 -7.15
CA ARG A 418 11.67 33.27 -7.55
C ARG A 418 11.74 31.75 -7.44
N LEU A 419 11.04 31.18 -6.46
CA LEU A 419 10.90 29.74 -6.25
C LEU A 419 9.44 29.36 -6.06
N LEU A 420 8.96 28.39 -6.84
CA LEU A 420 7.72 27.66 -6.56
C LEU A 420 8.09 26.23 -6.20
N LEU A 421 8.30 25.98 -4.91
CA LEU A 421 8.63 24.67 -4.36
C LEU A 421 7.43 23.74 -4.48
N ILE A 422 7.53 22.72 -5.33
CA ILE A 422 6.51 21.70 -5.52
C ILE A 422 6.96 20.42 -4.81
N ASP A 423 6.35 20.11 -3.67
CA ASP A 423 6.63 18.86 -2.95
C ASP A 423 6.13 17.66 -3.75
N THR A 424 7.06 16.83 -4.22
CA THR A 424 6.76 15.67 -5.05
C THR A 424 7.91 14.66 -5.05
N LEU A 425 7.57 13.37 -5.01
CA LEU A 425 8.55 12.29 -5.19
C LEU A 425 8.86 12.00 -6.66
N ILE A 426 7.98 12.40 -7.58
CA ILE A 426 8.13 12.14 -9.02
C ILE A 426 7.93 13.46 -9.75
N VAL A 427 8.94 13.90 -10.51
CA VAL A 427 8.84 15.12 -11.33
C VAL A 427 8.05 14.79 -12.59
N ARG A 428 7.05 15.62 -12.91
CA ARG A 428 6.24 15.46 -14.13
C ARG A 428 6.46 16.66 -15.06
N PRO A 429 7.36 16.55 -16.04
CA PRO A 429 7.67 17.63 -16.98
C PRO A 429 6.42 18.24 -17.64
N GLU A 430 5.48 17.39 -18.05
CA GLU A 430 4.19 17.80 -18.66
C GLU A 430 3.41 18.79 -17.79
N ILE A 431 3.36 18.56 -16.47
CA ILE A 431 2.65 19.43 -15.52
C ILE A 431 3.44 20.72 -15.30
N ASN A 432 4.78 20.65 -15.25
CA ASN A 432 5.62 21.84 -15.15
C ASN A 432 5.38 22.76 -16.35
N THR A 433 5.43 22.22 -17.57
CA THR A 433 5.16 22.98 -18.81
C THR A 433 3.75 23.55 -18.80
N PHE A 434 2.74 22.79 -18.34
CA PHE A 434 1.36 23.29 -18.23
C PHE A 434 1.24 24.49 -17.27
N ILE A 435 1.86 24.41 -16.07
CA ILE A 435 1.84 25.52 -15.09
C ILE A 435 2.62 26.73 -15.63
N ALA A 436 3.80 26.51 -16.20
CA ALA A 436 4.63 27.57 -16.74
C ALA A 436 3.88 28.35 -17.83
N THR A 437 3.36 27.66 -18.84
CA THR A 437 2.70 28.26 -20.00
C THR A 437 1.37 28.92 -19.65
N HIS A 438 0.54 28.30 -18.81
CA HIS A 438 -0.85 28.74 -18.62
C HIS A 438 -1.08 29.59 -17.37
N LEU A 439 -0.17 29.58 -16.39
CA LEU A 439 -0.30 30.40 -15.17
C LEU A 439 0.83 31.42 -15.02
N LEU A 440 2.08 31.00 -15.15
CA LEU A 440 3.23 31.87 -14.87
C LEU A 440 3.47 32.88 -16.01
N THR A 441 3.65 32.40 -17.24
CA THR A 441 3.93 33.26 -18.41
C THR A 441 2.90 34.39 -18.60
N PRO A 442 1.58 34.17 -18.43
CA PRO A 442 0.59 35.25 -18.61
C PRO A 442 0.60 36.31 -17.49
N LEU A 443 1.16 35.99 -16.31
CA LEU A 443 1.09 36.84 -15.11
C LEU A 443 2.44 37.40 -14.66
N ILE A 444 3.54 36.93 -15.24
CA ILE A 444 4.89 37.50 -15.04
C ILE A 444 5.09 38.60 -16.09
N LYS A 445 5.28 39.84 -15.62
CA LYS A 445 5.47 41.01 -16.48
C LYS A 445 6.93 41.24 -16.83
N HIS A 446 7.84 40.84 -15.94
CA HIS A 446 9.28 40.95 -16.12
C HIS A 446 9.92 39.57 -15.92
N LEU A 447 10.48 39.02 -16.99
CA LEU A 447 11.16 37.73 -16.95
C LEU A 447 12.62 37.95 -16.58
N ALA A 448 12.93 37.86 -15.28
CA ALA A 448 14.31 37.78 -14.81
C ALA A 448 14.93 36.39 -15.06
N GLN A 449 14.09 35.36 -15.09
CA GLN A 449 14.45 33.95 -15.32
C GLN A 449 13.31 33.24 -16.07
N SER A 450 13.56 32.04 -16.58
CA SER A 450 12.53 31.27 -17.30
C SER A 450 11.37 30.89 -16.36
N PRO A 451 10.09 30.98 -16.80
CA PRO A 451 8.95 30.55 -15.97
C PRO A 451 9.05 29.10 -15.51
N THR A 452 9.67 28.24 -16.31
CA THR A 452 9.89 26.83 -15.98
C THR A 452 10.96 26.65 -14.90
N GLU A 453 11.94 27.55 -14.82
CA GLU A 453 12.95 27.52 -13.73
C GLU A 453 12.30 27.85 -12.39
N ILE A 454 11.36 28.81 -12.33
CA ILE A 454 10.63 29.15 -11.09
C ILE A 454 10.03 27.90 -10.45
N ILE A 455 9.38 27.05 -11.25
CA ILE A 455 8.83 25.77 -10.82
C ILE A 455 9.98 24.90 -10.33
N THR A 456 9.98 24.52 -9.05
CA THR A 456 11.09 23.83 -8.41
C THR A 456 10.58 22.61 -7.66
N PRO A 457 10.52 21.44 -8.32
CA PRO A 457 10.22 20.19 -7.65
C PRO A 457 11.23 19.95 -6.51
N ILE A 458 10.72 19.65 -5.33
CA ILE A 458 11.51 19.32 -4.14
C ILE A 458 11.13 17.92 -3.68
N ALA A 459 12.15 17.07 -3.54
CA ALA A 459 12.00 15.74 -2.98
C ALA A 459 12.20 15.85 -1.46
N SER A 460 11.14 15.55 -0.72
CA SER A 460 11.18 15.41 0.74
C SER A 460 10.75 14.00 1.14
N LEU A 461 11.15 13.55 2.33
CA LEU A 461 10.75 12.25 2.88
C LEU A 461 9.70 12.41 3.98
N PRO A 462 8.40 12.17 3.67
CA PRO A 462 7.32 12.22 4.63
C PRO A 462 7.53 11.33 5.85
N GLU A 463 8.16 10.15 5.69
CA GLU A 463 8.42 9.20 6.78
C GLU A 463 9.55 9.62 7.70
N HIS A 464 10.40 10.56 7.26
CA HIS A 464 11.59 11.01 7.96
C HIS A 464 11.46 12.49 8.36
N ALA A 465 10.28 12.89 8.86
CA ALA A 465 9.97 14.26 9.28
C ALA A 465 10.21 15.32 8.20
N GLY A 466 9.98 14.99 6.93
CA GLY A 466 10.11 15.94 5.82
C GLY A 466 11.56 16.25 5.44
N MET A 467 12.51 15.35 5.74
CA MET A 467 13.92 15.49 5.35
C MET A 467 14.05 15.76 3.85
N ILE A 468 14.79 16.81 3.49
CA ILE A 468 14.98 17.24 2.10
C ILE A 468 16.07 16.38 1.47
N VAL A 469 15.77 15.78 0.32
CA VAL A 469 16.69 14.89 -0.42
C VAL A 469 17.37 15.62 -1.57
N SER A 470 16.60 16.40 -2.32
CA SER A 470 17.07 17.11 -3.51
C SER A 470 16.07 18.16 -3.96
N PHE A 471 16.56 19.31 -4.41
CA PHE A 471 15.84 20.25 -5.26
C PHE A 471 16.85 21.06 -6.09
N ARG A 472 16.38 21.78 -7.12
CA ARG A 472 17.23 22.67 -7.93
C ARG A 472 17.62 23.90 -7.14
N ASP A 473 18.87 23.93 -6.69
CA ASP A 473 19.44 24.97 -5.82
C ASP A 473 20.26 26.01 -6.60
N TYR A 474 20.82 26.98 -5.86
CA TYR A 474 21.66 28.04 -6.37
C TYR A 474 23.16 27.82 -6.09
N LEU A 475 23.61 26.64 -5.66
CA LEU A 475 24.99 26.42 -5.20
C LEU A 475 25.94 25.97 -6.34
N GLY A 476 25.74 26.48 -7.55
CA GLY A 476 26.58 26.19 -8.72
C GLY A 476 26.60 24.71 -9.16
N PRO A 477 27.41 24.32 -10.17
CA PRO A 477 27.38 22.97 -10.72
C PRO A 477 27.75 21.89 -9.69
N GLY A 478 27.14 20.71 -9.80
CA GLY A 478 27.48 19.57 -8.93
C GLY A 478 28.89 19.04 -9.21
N LEU A 479 29.65 18.74 -8.16
CA LEU A 479 30.93 18.04 -8.27
C LEU A 479 30.66 16.55 -8.48
N LEU A 480 31.20 15.97 -9.56
CA LEU A 480 31.00 14.57 -9.93
C LEU A 480 32.15 13.69 -9.42
N GLU A 481 33.39 14.07 -9.74
CA GLU A 481 34.58 13.28 -9.44
C GLU A 481 35.77 14.17 -9.07
N GLU A 482 36.67 13.62 -8.28
CA GLU A 482 37.98 14.21 -7.96
C GLU A 482 39.06 13.14 -8.14
N TYR A 483 40.15 13.47 -8.82
CA TYR A 483 41.32 12.59 -8.93
C TYR A 483 42.62 13.37 -8.88
N GLU A 484 43.66 12.73 -8.35
CA GLU A 484 44.99 13.31 -8.22
C GLU A 484 45.76 13.20 -9.53
N THR A 485 46.35 14.31 -9.98
CA THR A 485 47.23 14.39 -11.14
C THR A 485 48.59 14.96 -10.73
N ALA A 486 49.59 14.88 -11.62
CA ALA A 486 50.91 15.47 -11.36
C ALA A 486 50.88 16.99 -11.12
N GLU A 487 49.80 17.67 -11.56
CA GLU A 487 49.58 19.11 -11.41
C GLU A 487 48.66 19.47 -10.22
N GLY A 488 48.21 18.47 -9.45
CA GLY A 488 47.30 18.63 -8.31
C GLY A 488 45.98 17.89 -8.46
N ILE A 489 45.01 18.18 -7.58
CA ILE A 489 43.67 17.56 -7.59
C ILE A 489 42.84 18.20 -8.71
N LYS A 490 42.40 17.38 -9.66
CA LYS A 490 41.50 17.82 -10.73
C LYS A 490 40.06 17.48 -10.38
N LYS A 491 39.18 18.48 -10.52
CA LYS A 491 37.74 18.37 -10.21
C LYS A 491 36.91 18.30 -11.49
N VAL A 492 36.00 17.35 -11.58
CA VAL A 492 35.06 17.20 -12.70
C VAL A 492 33.68 17.67 -12.24
N PHE A 493 33.17 18.73 -12.86
CA PHE A 493 31.85 19.29 -12.56
C PHE A 493 30.81 18.83 -13.58
N ALA A 494 29.57 18.73 -13.11
CA ALA A 494 28.41 18.49 -13.95
C ALA A 494 28.18 19.66 -14.92
N SER A 495 27.64 19.36 -16.09
CA SER A 495 27.28 20.38 -17.08
C SER A 495 26.09 21.21 -16.63
N GLY A 496 26.08 22.49 -17.05
CA GLY A 496 25.01 23.44 -16.72
C GLY A 496 25.06 23.99 -15.29
N ARG A 497 24.09 24.83 -14.94
CA ARG A 497 23.89 25.35 -13.58
C ARG A 497 23.05 24.35 -12.77
N SER A 498 23.12 24.45 -11.44
CA SER A 498 22.23 23.68 -10.55
C SER A 498 20.75 24.04 -10.72
N ARG A 499 20.49 25.29 -11.12
CA ARG A 499 19.14 25.80 -11.33
C ARG A 499 18.50 25.34 -12.64
N ASP A 500 19.29 24.85 -13.59
CA ASP A 500 18.82 24.49 -14.93
C ASP A 500 17.74 23.40 -14.84
N VAL A 501 16.66 23.59 -15.59
CA VAL A 501 15.64 22.57 -15.77
C VAL A 501 16.28 21.38 -16.50
N TRP A 502 16.20 20.20 -15.90
CA TRP A 502 16.77 18.99 -16.47
C TRP A 502 15.70 17.90 -16.61
N GLU A 503 15.63 17.35 -17.81
CA GLU A 503 14.71 16.30 -18.21
C GLU A 503 15.33 15.44 -19.33
N CYS A 504 14.90 14.19 -19.39
CA CYS A 504 15.31 13.28 -20.44
C CYS A 504 14.20 12.27 -20.76
N THR A 505 14.35 11.60 -21.90
CA THR A 505 13.51 10.49 -22.30
C THR A 505 14.31 9.19 -22.16
N LEU A 506 13.80 8.27 -21.35
CA LEU A 506 14.40 6.96 -21.11
C LEU A 506 13.74 5.89 -21.98
N ASP A 507 14.46 4.84 -22.36
CA ASP A 507 13.86 3.68 -23.02
C ASP A 507 12.91 2.97 -22.05
N ALA A 508 11.61 2.93 -22.37
CA ALA A 508 10.59 2.41 -21.47
C ALA A 508 10.71 0.88 -21.26
N HIS A 509 11.26 0.16 -22.22
CA HIS A 509 11.43 -1.29 -22.12
C HIS A 509 12.68 -1.65 -21.31
N ALA A 510 13.80 -0.92 -21.49
CA ALA A 510 14.97 -1.02 -20.63
C ALA A 510 14.64 -0.66 -19.18
N LEU A 511 13.85 0.41 -18.99
CA LEU A 511 13.43 0.87 -17.66
C LEU A 511 12.62 -0.18 -16.91
N ARG A 512 11.70 -0.87 -17.60
CA ARG A 512 10.95 -2.02 -17.04
C ARG A 512 11.86 -3.15 -16.59
N ARG A 513 13.02 -3.34 -17.23
CA ARG A 513 14.04 -4.33 -16.81
C ARG A 513 14.99 -3.79 -15.74
N GLY A 514 14.67 -2.64 -15.14
CA GLY A 514 15.50 -1.95 -14.16
C GLY A 514 16.77 -1.35 -14.73
N LYS A 515 16.87 -1.17 -16.07
CA LYS A 515 18.02 -0.54 -16.75
C LYS A 515 17.72 0.92 -17.10
N VAL A 516 18.72 1.77 -16.99
CA VAL A 516 18.62 3.19 -17.32
C VAL A 516 19.33 3.43 -18.65
N VAL A 517 18.55 3.66 -19.70
CA VAL A 517 19.06 4.01 -21.03
C VAL A 517 18.45 5.34 -21.44
N VAL A 518 19.28 6.37 -21.58
CA VAL A 518 18.86 7.69 -22.03
C VAL A 518 18.82 7.71 -23.55
N LEU A 519 17.64 7.97 -24.12
CA LEU A 519 17.45 8.09 -25.56
C LEU A 519 17.77 9.51 -26.05
N SER A 520 17.22 10.51 -25.36
CA SER A 520 17.49 11.92 -25.61
C SER A 520 17.39 12.77 -24.35
N THR A 521 18.06 13.92 -24.36
CA THR A 521 17.99 14.94 -23.31
C THR A 521 17.17 16.14 -23.81
N GLY A 522 16.26 16.67 -22.99
CA GLY A 522 15.38 17.79 -23.34
C GLY A 522 13.98 17.39 -23.81
N GLU A 523 13.26 18.33 -24.43
CA GLU A 523 11.88 18.16 -24.91
C GLU A 523 11.87 17.34 -26.22
N CYS A 524 11.90 16.01 -26.12
CA CYS A 524 11.74 15.09 -27.25
C CYS A 524 10.78 13.95 -26.88
N GLU A 525 9.68 13.82 -27.61
CA GLU A 525 8.78 12.66 -27.53
C GLU A 525 9.26 11.61 -28.53
N GLU A 526 9.80 10.51 -28.01
CA GLU A 526 10.21 9.35 -28.81
C GLU A 526 9.23 8.20 -28.59
N GLU A 527 8.90 7.47 -29.66
CA GLU A 527 8.09 6.25 -29.55
C GLU A 527 8.80 5.22 -28.68
N GLY A 528 8.12 4.70 -27.65
CA GLY A 528 8.73 3.81 -26.66
C GLY A 528 9.56 4.53 -25.58
N GLY A 529 9.53 5.86 -25.55
CA GLY A 529 10.19 6.68 -24.53
C GLY A 529 9.35 6.91 -23.27
N HIS A 530 10.02 7.02 -22.13
CA HIS A 530 9.47 7.42 -20.83
C HIS A 530 10.14 8.73 -20.36
N ARG A 531 9.40 9.83 -20.44
CA ARG A 531 9.91 11.18 -20.11
C ARG A 531 9.97 11.40 -18.60
N VAL A 532 11.14 11.76 -18.09
CA VAL A 532 11.40 11.99 -16.66
C VAL A 532 12.01 13.37 -16.44
N GLY A 533 11.73 13.96 -15.28
CA GLY A 533 12.40 15.17 -14.82
C GLY A 533 13.26 14.91 -13.59
N SER A 534 14.27 15.75 -13.37
CA SER A 534 15.11 15.68 -12.19
C SER A 534 14.70 16.69 -11.12
N HIS A 535 14.89 16.30 -9.86
CA HIS A 535 14.88 17.20 -8.72
C HIS A 535 16.11 18.10 -8.66
N GLY A 536 17.14 17.90 -9.48
CA GLY A 536 18.43 18.59 -9.40
C GLY A 536 19.48 17.70 -8.73
N PHE A 537 20.54 18.31 -8.21
CA PHE A 537 21.59 17.59 -7.50
C PHE A 537 21.11 17.15 -6.10
N PRO A 538 21.76 16.15 -5.47
CA PRO A 538 21.56 15.85 -4.06
C PRO A 538 21.68 17.10 -3.18
N PHE A 539 20.90 17.13 -2.09
CA PHE A 539 20.88 18.25 -1.14
C PHE A 539 22.32 18.55 -0.67
N PRO A 540 22.73 19.81 -0.50
CA PRO A 540 24.12 20.12 -0.18
C PRO A 540 24.55 19.47 1.12
N THR A 541 25.84 19.19 1.24
CA THR A 541 26.46 18.41 2.32
C THR A 541 25.98 16.96 2.44
N SER A 542 25.15 16.47 1.51
CA SER A 542 24.70 15.08 1.49
C SER A 542 25.43 14.25 0.43
N SER A 543 25.60 12.97 0.74
CA SER A 543 26.10 11.94 -0.17
C SER A 543 24.99 10.94 -0.46
N VAL A 544 24.85 10.54 -1.72
CA VAL A 544 23.83 9.60 -2.18
C VAL A 544 24.47 8.34 -2.73
N ALA A 545 23.92 7.18 -2.39
CA ALA A 545 24.26 5.89 -2.96
C ALA A 545 23.02 5.28 -3.62
N ILE A 546 23.19 4.64 -4.78
CA ILE A 546 22.14 3.86 -5.43
C ILE A 546 22.39 2.39 -5.12
N VAL A 547 21.47 1.77 -4.40
CA VAL A 547 21.67 0.47 -3.76
C VAL A 547 20.53 -0.48 -4.14
N ASP A 548 20.85 -1.71 -4.48
CA ASP A 548 19.86 -2.76 -4.65
C ASP A 548 19.17 -3.04 -3.29
N PRO A 549 17.84 -2.83 -3.17
CA PRO A 549 17.15 -2.86 -1.88
C PRO A 549 17.12 -4.25 -1.22
N GLU A 550 17.34 -5.33 -1.99
CA GLU A 550 17.28 -6.71 -1.54
C GLU A 550 18.66 -7.24 -1.14
N THR A 551 19.69 -6.92 -1.93
CA THR A 551 21.07 -7.42 -1.71
C THR A 551 21.94 -6.45 -0.92
N ALA A 552 21.52 -5.19 -0.80
CA ALA A 552 22.29 -4.06 -0.27
C ALA A 552 23.59 -3.77 -1.06
N LEU A 553 23.71 -4.27 -2.29
CA LEU A 553 24.85 -3.99 -3.17
C LEU A 553 24.68 -2.65 -3.88
N LEU A 554 25.76 -1.89 -4.07
CA LEU A 554 25.75 -0.71 -4.94
C LEU A 554 25.35 -1.10 -6.37
N CYS A 555 24.48 -0.32 -6.98
CA CYS A 555 24.07 -0.51 -8.36
C CYS A 555 25.13 0.07 -9.33
N PRO A 556 25.29 -0.51 -10.53
CA PRO A 556 26.02 0.14 -11.61
C PRO A 556 25.23 1.35 -12.16
N PRO A 557 25.87 2.28 -12.90
CA PRO A 557 25.25 3.52 -13.36
C PRO A 557 24.07 3.34 -14.31
N ASP A 558 23.98 2.20 -14.99
CA ASP A 558 22.90 1.84 -15.90
C ASP A 558 21.77 1.06 -15.23
N ARG A 559 21.69 1.03 -13.89
CA ARG A 559 20.65 0.31 -13.14
C ARG A 559 19.89 1.22 -12.17
N LEU A 560 18.62 0.91 -11.98
CA LEU A 560 17.82 1.48 -10.90
C LEU A 560 18.18 0.85 -9.56
N GLY A 561 18.05 1.62 -8.48
CA GLY A 561 18.21 1.11 -7.12
C GLY A 561 17.50 2.01 -6.11
N GLU A 562 17.40 1.53 -4.88
CA GLU A 562 16.98 2.34 -3.76
C GLU A 562 18.00 3.47 -3.53
N VAL A 563 17.48 4.69 -3.38
CA VAL A 563 18.28 5.86 -3.04
C VAL A 563 18.58 5.82 -1.54
N TRP A 564 19.85 5.74 -1.18
CA TRP A 564 20.33 5.83 0.19
C TRP A 564 21.05 7.16 0.35
N ILE A 565 20.79 7.88 1.44
CA ILE A 565 21.32 9.22 1.66
C ILE A 565 22.00 9.35 3.02
N ASP A 566 23.19 9.93 3.01
CA ASP A 566 23.91 10.36 4.22
C ASP A 566 23.97 11.89 4.23
N MET A 567 23.78 12.50 5.40
CA MET A 567 23.93 13.94 5.57
C MET A 567 24.26 14.29 7.03
N PRO A 568 24.95 15.41 7.29
CA PRO A 568 25.21 15.90 8.65
C PRO A 568 23.94 16.26 9.45
N ALA A 569 22.82 16.46 8.77
CA ALA A 569 21.55 16.93 9.33
C ALA A 569 20.46 15.84 9.34
N LEU A 570 20.81 14.62 9.76
CA LEU A 570 19.84 13.53 9.89
C LEU A 570 18.98 13.66 11.17
N PRO A 571 17.71 13.22 11.13
CA PRO A 571 16.96 12.89 12.34
C PRO A 571 17.68 11.84 13.19
N ASP A 572 17.43 11.83 14.51
CA ASP A 572 18.06 10.91 15.46
C ASP A 572 17.57 9.45 15.30
N GLY A 573 16.49 9.25 14.54
CA GLY A 573 15.89 7.95 14.25
C GLY A 573 14.44 7.83 14.71
N PHE A 574 13.96 6.59 14.81
CA PHE A 574 12.59 6.30 15.24
C PHE A 574 12.47 6.26 16.77
N TRP A 575 11.58 7.10 17.31
CA TRP A 575 11.30 7.21 18.72
C TRP A 575 10.78 5.89 19.30
N GLY A 576 11.55 5.30 20.22
CA GLY A 576 11.17 4.06 20.90
C GLY A 576 11.35 2.78 20.06
N ILE A 577 11.95 2.86 18.87
CA ILE A 577 12.19 1.71 17.97
C ILE A 577 13.69 1.61 17.57
N PRO A 578 14.59 1.24 18.49
CA PRO A 578 16.03 1.25 18.23
C PRO A 578 16.47 0.26 17.14
N ALA A 579 15.83 -0.91 17.05
CA ALA A 579 16.18 -1.91 16.04
C ALA A 579 15.88 -1.40 14.60
N LEU A 580 14.70 -0.79 14.41
CA LEU A 580 14.34 -0.21 13.11
C LEU A 580 15.22 1.00 12.79
N THR A 581 15.57 1.79 13.80
CA THR A 581 16.50 2.92 13.66
C THR A 581 17.85 2.43 13.12
N GLU A 582 18.40 1.35 13.68
CA GLU A 582 19.66 0.80 13.19
C GLU A 582 19.56 0.35 11.72
N THR A 583 18.49 -0.35 11.35
CA THR A 583 18.33 -0.88 9.98
C THR A 583 18.07 0.20 8.93
N VAL A 584 17.45 1.32 9.33
CA VAL A 584 17.02 2.37 8.40
C VAL A 584 17.97 3.55 8.39
N TYR A 585 18.43 4.03 9.56
CA TYR A 585 19.29 5.22 9.69
C TYR A 585 20.79 4.91 9.75
N ARG A 586 21.18 3.64 9.90
CA ARG A 586 22.59 3.20 9.95
C ARG A 586 22.86 2.07 8.98
N ALA A 587 22.22 2.12 7.82
CA ALA A 587 22.41 1.12 6.79
C ALA A 587 23.78 1.30 6.13
N SER A 588 24.48 0.19 5.87
CA SER A 588 25.81 0.21 5.24
C SER A 588 25.72 -0.54 3.90
N PRO A 589 25.94 0.15 2.76
CA PRO A 589 25.88 -0.49 1.45
C PRO A 589 27.12 -1.37 1.25
N LYS A 590 26.97 -2.36 0.37
CA LYS A 590 28.03 -3.31 0.01
C LYS A 590 28.57 -3.02 -1.38
N VAL A 591 29.87 -3.19 -1.55
CA VAL A 591 30.57 -3.14 -2.83
C VAL A 591 31.22 -4.49 -3.08
N VAL A 592 31.39 -4.86 -4.34
CA VAL A 592 32.16 -6.02 -4.80
C VAL A 592 33.47 -5.48 -5.40
N PRO A 593 34.57 -5.48 -4.65
CA PRO A 593 35.86 -5.05 -5.16
C PRO A 593 36.34 -5.97 -6.30
N THR A 594 37.08 -5.41 -7.25
CA THR A 594 37.66 -6.17 -8.36
C THR A 594 38.77 -7.12 -7.89
N GLU A 595 39.36 -6.87 -6.71
CA GLU A 595 40.42 -7.69 -6.14
C GLU A 595 39.87 -8.93 -5.41
N THR A 596 38.78 -8.78 -4.66
CA THR A 596 38.25 -9.85 -3.81
C THR A 596 37.08 -10.59 -4.44
N LEU A 597 36.29 -9.95 -5.30
CA LEU A 597 35.07 -10.49 -5.91
C LEU A 597 34.03 -10.97 -4.88
N PHE A 598 34.13 -10.49 -3.63
CA PHE A 598 33.18 -10.76 -2.56
C PHE A 598 32.54 -9.47 -2.04
N PRO A 599 31.26 -9.47 -1.66
CA PRO A 599 30.60 -8.31 -1.08
C PRO A 599 31.25 -7.84 0.24
N GLU A 600 31.69 -6.59 0.27
CA GLU A 600 32.30 -5.92 1.42
C GLU A 600 31.48 -4.68 1.82
N ASN A 601 31.33 -4.43 3.13
CA ASN A 601 30.59 -3.27 3.62
C ASN A 601 31.40 -1.98 3.46
N ILE A 602 30.77 -0.94 2.94
CA ILE A 602 31.32 0.42 2.94
C ILE A 602 31.21 1.00 4.35
N LYS A 603 32.28 1.63 4.84
CA LYS A 603 32.35 2.16 6.22
C LYS A 603 31.31 3.26 6.52
N ALA A 604 30.86 3.98 5.49
CA ALA A 604 29.86 5.04 5.63
C ALA A 604 28.46 4.46 5.94
N SER A 605 27.69 5.18 6.74
CA SER A 605 26.32 4.84 7.11
C SER A 605 25.34 5.76 6.38
N PHE A 606 24.22 5.20 5.94
CA PHE A 606 23.22 5.91 5.16
C PHE A 606 21.81 5.67 5.73
N VAL A 607 20.90 6.58 5.37
CA VAL A 607 19.48 6.42 5.55
C VAL A 607 18.86 5.76 4.33
N ARG A 608 18.15 4.66 4.54
CA ARG A 608 17.29 4.00 3.54
C ARG A 608 16.05 4.84 3.31
N THR A 609 15.91 5.41 2.11
CA THR A 609 14.75 6.27 1.80
C THR A 609 13.51 5.48 1.39
N GLY A 610 13.67 4.21 1.00
CA GLY A 610 12.59 3.42 0.39
C GLY A 610 12.18 3.89 -1.01
N LEU A 611 12.87 4.88 -1.60
CA LEU A 611 12.58 5.43 -2.92
C LEU A 611 13.46 4.77 -3.99
N LEU A 612 12.86 4.35 -5.08
CA LEU A 612 13.56 3.84 -6.26
C LEU A 612 13.99 5.02 -7.15
N GLY A 613 15.26 5.03 -7.57
CA GLY A 613 15.84 6.14 -8.30
C GLY A 613 17.17 5.80 -8.95
N THR A 614 17.78 6.83 -9.56
CA THR A 614 19.11 6.78 -10.17
C THR A 614 19.72 8.19 -10.25
N LEU A 615 21.00 8.27 -10.63
CA LEU A 615 21.72 9.51 -10.86
C LEU A 615 22.10 9.62 -12.34
N ILE A 616 21.69 10.70 -13.01
CA ILE A 616 22.03 10.98 -14.41
C ILE A 616 22.77 12.32 -14.47
N GLY A 617 24.06 12.29 -14.84
CA GLY A 617 24.91 13.48 -14.82
C GLY A 617 24.99 14.14 -13.43
N GLY A 618 25.01 13.33 -12.37
CA GLY A 618 24.98 13.75 -10.96
C GLY A 618 23.62 14.21 -10.45
N ARG A 619 22.60 14.30 -11.30
CA ARG A 619 21.26 14.76 -10.92
C ARG A 619 20.37 13.59 -10.53
N LEU A 620 19.59 13.76 -9.46
CA LEU A 620 18.72 12.74 -8.90
C LEU A 620 17.42 12.64 -9.69
N VAL A 621 17.06 11.42 -10.10
CA VAL A 621 15.78 11.09 -10.73
C VAL A 621 15.11 10.00 -9.90
N LEU A 622 13.87 10.24 -9.50
CA LEU A 622 13.09 9.37 -8.62
C LEU A 622 11.84 8.84 -9.34
N PHE A 623 11.54 7.55 -9.11
CA PHE A 623 10.40 6.85 -9.70
C PHE A 623 9.30 6.48 -8.69
N GLY A 624 9.49 6.87 -7.42
CA GLY A 624 8.52 6.62 -6.33
C GLY A 624 8.96 5.53 -5.36
N PRO A 625 8.06 5.10 -4.45
CA PRO A 625 8.38 4.10 -3.44
C PRO A 625 8.64 2.72 -4.05
N TYR A 626 9.71 2.05 -3.63
CA TYR A 626 10.04 0.70 -4.07
C TYR A 626 8.91 -0.30 -3.76
N GLU A 627 8.27 -0.19 -2.59
CA GLU A 627 7.19 -1.11 -2.18
C GLU A 627 5.90 -0.97 -3.02
N GLU A 628 5.72 0.16 -3.73
CA GLU A 628 4.59 0.38 -4.64
C GLU A 628 4.85 -0.14 -6.06
N CYS A 629 6.08 -0.59 -6.34
CA CYS A 629 6.42 -1.17 -7.63
C CYS A 629 5.72 -2.51 -7.85
N ILE A 630 5.17 -2.70 -9.05
CA ILE A 630 4.54 -3.94 -9.46
C ILE A 630 5.57 -4.75 -10.23
N ARG A 631 5.86 -5.94 -9.72
CA ARG A 631 6.74 -6.90 -10.36
C ARG A 631 5.92 -7.90 -11.17
N GLN A 632 6.46 -8.34 -12.30
CA GLN A 632 5.88 -9.41 -13.10
C GLN A 632 6.98 -10.19 -13.80
N GLN A 633 6.92 -11.53 -13.75
CA GLN A 633 7.81 -12.42 -14.50
C GLN A 633 7.83 -12.06 -15.99
N GLN A 634 9.02 -11.93 -16.58
CA GLN A 634 9.18 -11.66 -18.01
C GLN A 634 8.69 -12.85 -18.84
N LEU A 635 8.05 -12.54 -19.97
CA LEU A 635 7.59 -13.54 -20.92
C LEU A 635 8.79 -14.26 -21.59
N ASN A 636 8.71 -15.59 -21.71
CA ASN A 636 9.71 -16.46 -22.35
C ASN A 636 11.09 -16.49 -21.68
N GLU A 637 11.21 -16.01 -20.44
CA GLU A 637 12.46 -16.05 -19.67
C GLU A 637 12.39 -17.07 -18.51
N PRO A 638 13.53 -17.56 -18.02
CA PRO A 638 13.60 -18.36 -16.80
C PRO A 638 12.95 -17.68 -15.60
N LEU A 639 12.40 -18.48 -14.68
CA LEU A 639 11.84 -18.01 -13.41
C LEU A 639 12.84 -17.14 -12.65
N GLY A 640 12.39 -15.97 -12.19
CA GLY A 640 13.19 -15.01 -11.44
C GLY A 640 13.66 -13.80 -12.25
N ILE A 641 13.46 -13.80 -13.58
CA ILE A 641 13.66 -12.62 -14.42
C ILE A 641 12.36 -11.83 -14.49
N GLU A 642 12.35 -10.65 -13.87
CA GLU A 642 11.13 -9.86 -13.65
C GLU A 642 11.22 -8.48 -14.31
N GLU A 643 10.07 -7.98 -14.77
CA GLU A 643 9.84 -6.58 -15.12
C GLU A 643 9.26 -5.82 -13.92
N ILE A 644 9.62 -4.54 -13.82
CA ILE A 644 9.18 -3.58 -12.83
C ILE A 644 8.29 -2.54 -13.50
N HIS A 645 7.10 -2.32 -12.94
CA HIS A 645 6.15 -1.31 -13.39
C HIS A 645 5.83 -0.34 -12.25
N PHE A 646 5.83 0.95 -12.52
CA PHE A 646 5.60 1.99 -11.51
C PHE A 646 4.11 2.27 -11.35
N GLY A 647 3.57 2.11 -10.14
CA GLY A 647 2.14 2.28 -9.87
C GLY A 647 1.59 3.66 -10.27
N SER A 648 2.37 4.73 -10.10
CA SER A 648 1.99 6.09 -10.51
C SER A 648 1.73 6.22 -12.00
N ASP A 649 2.51 5.51 -12.81
CA ASP A 649 2.48 5.60 -14.26
C ASP A 649 1.31 4.80 -14.81
N LEU A 650 1.08 3.62 -14.24
CA LEU A 650 -0.08 2.80 -14.54
C LEU A 650 -1.38 3.57 -14.26
N VAL A 651 -1.52 4.14 -13.06
CA VAL A 651 -2.68 4.95 -12.69
C VAL A 651 -2.81 6.19 -13.59
N SER A 652 -1.69 6.85 -13.93
CA SER A 652 -1.71 7.99 -14.84
C SER A 652 -2.20 7.60 -16.24
N THR A 653 -1.80 6.44 -16.78
CA THR A 653 -2.28 5.95 -18.06
C THR A 653 -3.76 5.62 -18.01
N LEU A 654 -4.23 4.96 -16.95
CA LEU A 654 -5.65 4.64 -16.77
C LEU A 654 -6.52 5.89 -16.64
N SER A 655 -6.07 6.90 -15.91
CA SER A 655 -6.74 8.19 -15.83
C SER A 655 -6.83 8.86 -17.22
N LYS A 656 -5.70 8.97 -17.94
CA LYS A 656 -5.63 9.63 -19.26
C LYS A 656 -6.42 8.89 -20.36
N ARG A 657 -6.41 7.55 -20.37
CA ARG A 657 -6.94 6.73 -21.49
C ARG A 657 -8.29 6.08 -21.20
N CYS A 658 -8.57 5.75 -19.94
CA CYS A 658 -9.78 5.05 -19.53
C CYS A 658 -10.70 5.90 -18.66
N GLN A 659 -10.30 7.14 -18.31
CA GLN A 659 -11.05 8.02 -17.38
C GLN A 659 -11.28 7.36 -16.01
N LEU A 660 -10.35 6.50 -15.59
CA LEU A 660 -10.44 5.74 -14.35
C LEU A 660 -9.52 6.31 -13.28
N ASP A 661 -10.02 7.27 -12.50
CA ASP A 661 -9.24 7.96 -11.46
C ASP A 661 -9.23 7.24 -10.11
N ALA A 662 -10.28 6.46 -9.81
CA ALA A 662 -10.46 5.78 -8.54
C ALA A 662 -9.96 4.32 -8.60
N CYS A 663 -8.67 4.14 -8.91
CA CYS A 663 -8.05 2.82 -9.03
C CYS A 663 -6.69 2.74 -8.33
N THR A 664 -6.24 1.52 -8.08
CA THR A 664 -4.88 1.21 -7.61
C THR A 664 -4.47 -0.18 -8.09
N LEU A 665 -3.17 -0.40 -8.21
CA LEU A 665 -2.61 -1.70 -8.59
C LEU A 665 -1.60 -2.14 -7.53
N PHE A 666 -1.52 -3.44 -7.31
CA PHE A 666 -0.53 -4.04 -6.43
C PHE A 666 -0.22 -5.47 -6.88
N ALA A 667 0.98 -5.98 -6.58
CA ALA A 667 1.31 -7.38 -6.86
C ALA A 667 1.09 -8.27 -5.63
N ILE A 668 0.64 -9.50 -5.85
CA ILE A 668 0.64 -10.59 -4.85
C ILE A 668 1.67 -11.64 -5.24
N PHE A 669 2.34 -12.25 -4.28
CA PHE A 669 3.36 -13.26 -4.53
C PHE A 669 2.75 -14.65 -4.34
N ILE A 670 2.72 -15.46 -5.39
CA ILE A 670 2.17 -16.81 -5.37
C ILE A 670 3.09 -17.69 -6.21
N ASN A 671 3.46 -18.88 -5.70
CA ASN A 671 4.30 -19.85 -6.42
C ASN A 671 5.60 -19.26 -7.00
N GLN A 672 6.31 -18.43 -6.23
CA GLN A 672 7.55 -17.76 -6.65
C GLN A 672 7.38 -16.74 -7.78
N GLN A 673 6.16 -16.25 -8.02
CA GLN A 673 5.88 -15.23 -9.03
C GLN A 673 5.05 -14.09 -8.45
N TYR A 674 5.32 -12.88 -8.94
CA TYR A 674 4.48 -11.72 -8.69
C TYR A 674 3.34 -11.64 -9.71
N LEU A 675 2.11 -11.58 -9.20
CA LEU A 675 0.87 -11.52 -9.97
C LEU A 675 0.21 -10.15 -9.77
N PRO A 676 0.09 -9.33 -10.83
CA PRO A 676 -0.53 -8.01 -10.73
C PRO A 676 -2.04 -8.07 -10.50
N VAL A 677 -2.50 -7.32 -9.50
CA VAL A 677 -3.92 -7.14 -9.14
C VAL A 677 -4.31 -5.69 -9.37
N LEU A 678 -5.38 -5.47 -10.13
CA LEU A 678 -6.02 -4.17 -10.30
C LEU A 678 -7.24 -4.08 -9.38
N ALA A 679 -7.38 -2.99 -8.63
CA ALA A 679 -8.58 -2.69 -7.87
C ALA A 679 -9.12 -1.31 -8.24
N PHE A 680 -10.41 -1.20 -8.56
CA PHE A 680 -11.03 0.09 -8.84
C PHE A 680 -12.46 0.21 -8.31
N GLU A 681 -12.90 1.45 -8.13
CA GLU A 681 -14.23 1.80 -7.67
C GLU A 681 -15.21 1.96 -8.84
N SER A 682 -16.34 1.24 -8.81
CA SER A 682 -17.44 1.44 -9.75
C SER A 682 -18.75 0.93 -9.15
N ASN A 683 -19.86 1.57 -9.53
CA ASN A 683 -21.23 1.15 -9.17
C ASN A 683 -22.02 0.69 -10.41
N GLY A 684 -21.34 0.45 -11.53
CA GLY A 684 -21.98 0.03 -12.79
C GLY A 684 -22.56 -1.38 -12.73
N PRO A 685 -23.54 -1.72 -13.59
CA PRO A 685 -24.05 -3.07 -13.75
C PRO A 685 -22.98 -4.01 -14.33
N SER A 686 -23.12 -5.32 -14.10
CA SER A 686 -22.10 -6.32 -14.48
C SER A 686 -21.68 -6.27 -15.96
N GLU A 687 -22.59 -6.00 -16.89
CA GLU A 687 -22.27 -5.92 -18.33
C GLU A 687 -21.37 -4.73 -18.67
N GLU A 688 -21.55 -3.59 -18.00
CA GLU A 688 -20.73 -2.39 -18.20
C GLU A 688 -19.36 -2.57 -17.55
N LEU A 689 -19.32 -3.21 -16.38
CA LEU A 689 -18.06 -3.54 -15.69
C LEU A 689 -17.17 -4.43 -16.54
N THR A 690 -17.70 -5.47 -17.19
CA THR A 690 -16.89 -6.35 -18.05
C THR A 690 -16.22 -5.57 -19.18
N LYS A 691 -16.96 -4.67 -19.86
CA LYS A 691 -16.41 -3.81 -20.93
C LYS A 691 -15.33 -2.87 -20.41
N GLN A 692 -15.57 -2.26 -19.25
CA GLN A 692 -14.61 -1.37 -18.61
C GLN A 692 -13.32 -2.13 -18.23
N ILE A 693 -13.44 -3.35 -17.71
CA ILE A 693 -12.31 -4.21 -17.37
C ILE A 693 -11.52 -4.61 -18.62
N GLU A 694 -12.18 -5.01 -19.70
CA GLU A 694 -11.54 -5.30 -20.99
C GLU A 694 -10.77 -4.09 -21.52
N GLN A 695 -11.36 -2.90 -21.48
CA GLN A 695 -10.70 -1.67 -21.91
C GLN A 695 -9.46 -1.36 -21.06
N VAL A 696 -9.57 -1.48 -19.74
CA VAL A 696 -8.49 -1.18 -18.80
C VAL A 696 -7.35 -2.19 -18.91
N THR A 697 -7.66 -3.49 -18.96
CA THR A 697 -6.66 -4.56 -19.12
C THR A 697 -5.95 -4.46 -20.47
N HIS A 698 -6.69 -4.17 -21.56
CA HIS A 698 -6.10 -3.91 -22.87
C HIS A 698 -5.18 -2.69 -22.86
N THR A 699 -5.57 -1.60 -22.19
CA THR A 699 -4.75 -0.40 -22.10
C THR A 699 -3.44 -0.65 -21.35
N LEU A 700 -3.48 -1.38 -20.23
CA LEU A 700 -2.28 -1.72 -19.46
C LEU A 700 -1.34 -2.64 -20.26
N PHE A 701 -1.90 -3.60 -20.99
CA PHE A 701 -1.11 -4.47 -21.85
C PHE A 701 -0.45 -3.69 -23.00
N THR A 702 -1.22 -2.87 -23.72
CA THR A 702 -0.74 -2.13 -24.90
C THR A 702 0.33 -1.09 -24.55
N TYR A 703 0.15 -0.33 -23.48
CA TYR A 703 1.06 0.77 -23.13
C TYR A 703 2.21 0.35 -22.21
N HIS A 704 2.01 -0.67 -21.37
CA HIS A 704 2.99 -1.06 -20.35
C HIS A 704 3.48 -2.49 -20.47
N GLY A 705 2.91 -3.31 -21.36
CA GLY A 705 3.17 -4.75 -21.39
C GLY A 705 2.66 -5.51 -20.16
N LEU A 706 1.91 -4.83 -19.27
CA LEU A 706 1.50 -5.38 -17.99
C LEU A 706 0.31 -6.32 -18.15
N ARG A 707 0.45 -7.56 -17.70
CA ARG A 707 -0.61 -8.56 -17.73
C ARG A 707 -1.28 -8.65 -16.37
N ILE A 708 -2.58 -8.35 -16.30
CA ILE A 708 -3.34 -8.35 -15.05
C ILE A 708 -3.81 -9.76 -14.72
N PHE A 709 -3.52 -10.23 -13.51
CA PHE A 709 -3.96 -11.54 -13.02
C PHE A 709 -5.42 -11.49 -12.56
N THR A 710 -5.78 -10.45 -11.82
CA THR A 710 -7.16 -10.25 -11.38
C THR A 710 -7.53 -8.78 -11.30
N THR A 711 -8.79 -8.51 -11.64
CA THR A 711 -9.41 -7.20 -11.51
C THR A 711 -10.52 -7.27 -10.48
N LEU A 712 -10.43 -6.41 -9.47
CA LEU A 712 -11.36 -6.27 -8.37
C LEU A 712 -12.15 -4.97 -8.53
N VAL A 713 -13.47 -5.08 -8.47
CA VAL A 713 -14.36 -3.91 -8.39
C VAL A 713 -14.93 -3.82 -6.99
N VAL A 714 -14.92 -2.63 -6.44
CA VAL A 714 -15.57 -2.29 -5.17
C VAL A 714 -16.53 -1.12 -5.38
N ASN A 715 -17.48 -0.94 -4.46
CA ASN A 715 -18.34 0.24 -4.49
C ASN A 715 -17.53 1.54 -4.32
N GLN A 716 -18.09 2.65 -4.78
CA GLN A 716 -17.45 3.96 -4.67
C GLN A 716 -17.14 4.35 -3.22
N GLY A 717 -15.94 4.89 -3.00
CA GLY A 717 -15.44 5.31 -1.68
C GLY A 717 -14.94 4.19 -0.76
N ILE A 718 -14.95 2.93 -1.20
CA ILE A 718 -14.53 1.78 -0.38
C ILE A 718 -13.02 1.60 -0.33
N LEU A 719 -12.28 1.96 -1.38
CA LEU A 719 -10.84 1.75 -1.40
C LEU A 719 -10.20 2.56 -0.25
N PRO A 720 -9.28 1.96 0.52
CA PRO A 720 -8.57 2.66 1.58
C PRO A 720 -7.89 3.92 1.07
N ARG A 721 -7.99 5.02 1.82
CA ARG A 721 -7.43 6.32 1.46
C ARG A 721 -6.59 6.88 2.59
N GLN A 722 -5.54 7.60 2.20
CA GLN A 722 -4.73 8.42 3.09
C GLN A 722 -4.88 9.89 2.74
N LEU A 723 -4.87 10.74 3.77
CA LEU A 723 -4.83 12.18 3.61
C LEU A 723 -3.37 12.61 3.44
N LYS A 724 -2.99 13.05 2.25
CA LYS A 724 -1.67 13.62 1.94
C LYS A 724 -1.86 15.09 1.58
N ASP A 725 -1.32 16.00 2.39
CA ASP A 725 -1.41 17.46 2.18
C ASP A 725 -2.82 18.01 1.99
N GLY A 726 -3.82 17.41 2.64
CA GLY A 726 -5.23 17.80 2.47
C GLY A 726 -5.89 17.23 1.20
N HIS A 727 -5.25 16.26 0.55
CA HIS A 727 -5.79 15.47 -0.56
C HIS A 727 -5.95 14.01 -0.16
N SER A 728 -7.16 13.48 -0.35
CA SER A 728 -7.43 12.06 -0.13
C SER A 728 -6.94 11.26 -1.34
N THR A 729 -5.92 10.43 -1.15
CA THR A 729 -5.36 9.55 -2.18
C THR A 729 -5.61 8.10 -1.82
N ILE A 730 -5.87 7.24 -2.82
CA ILE A 730 -6.02 5.80 -2.59
C ILE A 730 -4.67 5.26 -2.11
N HIS A 731 -4.71 4.39 -1.10
CA HIS A 731 -3.53 3.82 -0.46
C HIS A 731 -3.29 2.40 -1.00
N PRO A 732 -2.28 2.17 -1.87
CA PRO A 732 -2.10 0.88 -2.55
C PRO A 732 -1.83 -0.27 -1.58
N LEU A 733 -0.86 -0.11 -0.67
CA LEU A 733 -0.46 -1.16 0.26
C LEU A 733 -1.54 -1.50 1.28
N GLN A 734 -2.32 -0.54 1.76
CA GLN A 734 -3.46 -0.80 2.62
C GLN A 734 -4.58 -1.54 1.87
N THR A 735 -4.77 -1.24 0.58
CA THR A 735 -5.69 -1.97 -0.30
C THR A 735 -5.25 -3.43 -0.44
N LYS A 736 -3.98 -3.68 -0.78
CA LYS A 736 -3.37 -5.02 -0.80
C LYS A 736 -3.59 -5.75 0.53
N ARG A 737 -3.35 -5.08 1.66
CA ARG A 737 -3.50 -5.68 2.99
C ARG A 737 -4.95 -6.05 3.31
N ARG A 738 -5.92 -5.21 2.96
CA ARG A 738 -7.35 -5.52 3.12
C ARG A 738 -7.79 -6.64 2.20
N PHE A 739 -7.27 -6.70 0.98
CA PHE A 739 -7.51 -7.80 0.06
C PHE A 739 -6.99 -9.14 0.62
N LEU A 740 -5.71 -9.20 1.02
CA LEU A 740 -5.08 -10.41 1.56
C LEU A 740 -5.71 -10.90 2.87
N SER A 741 -6.27 -10.00 3.67
CA SER A 741 -7.00 -10.36 4.91
C SER A 741 -8.48 -10.67 4.70
N GLY A 742 -9.00 -10.58 3.48
CA GLY A 742 -10.42 -10.77 3.17
C GLY A 742 -11.34 -9.67 3.73
N GLN A 743 -10.79 -8.50 4.06
CA GLN A 743 -11.52 -7.35 4.63
C GLN A 743 -11.98 -6.33 3.57
N LEU A 744 -11.58 -6.51 2.31
CA LEU A 744 -12.00 -5.63 1.21
C LEU A 744 -13.36 -6.11 0.68
N PRO A 745 -14.44 -5.31 0.74
CA PRO A 745 -15.75 -5.71 0.25
C PRO A 745 -15.79 -5.58 -1.28
N ILE A 746 -15.57 -6.71 -1.95
CA ILE A 746 -15.53 -6.83 -3.41
C ILE A 746 -16.95 -7.08 -3.94
N THR A 747 -17.35 -6.32 -4.95
CA THR A 747 -18.65 -6.47 -5.61
C THR A 747 -18.55 -7.30 -6.88
N PHE A 748 -17.43 -7.21 -7.60
CA PHE A 748 -17.17 -7.99 -8.80
C PHE A 748 -15.69 -8.37 -8.88
N ILE A 749 -15.41 -9.58 -9.37
CA ILE A 749 -14.05 -10.10 -9.55
C ILE A 749 -13.94 -10.77 -10.92
N GLN A 750 -12.89 -10.44 -11.65
CA GLN A 750 -12.50 -11.13 -12.89
C GLN A 750 -11.07 -11.66 -12.75
N LEU A 751 -10.86 -12.89 -13.20
CA LEU A 751 -9.57 -13.57 -13.21
C LEU A 751 -9.13 -13.78 -14.66
N ASP A 752 -7.87 -13.52 -14.96
CA ASP A 752 -7.23 -13.79 -16.25
C ASP A 752 -5.94 -14.61 -16.02
N VAL A 753 -6.13 -15.92 -15.95
CA VAL A 753 -5.06 -16.88 -15.65
C VAL A 753 -4.26 -17.23 -16.92
N ASP A 754 -4.89 -17.23 -18.09
CA ASP A 754 -4.28 -17.68 -19.34
C ASP A 754 -3.14 -16.76 -19.76
N ARG A 755 -3.34 -15.44 -19.71
CA ARG A 755 -2.32 -14.46 -20.10
C ARG A 755 -1.21 -14.32 -19.07
N THR A 756 -1.48 -14.62 -17.80
CA THR A 756 -0.54 -14.38 -16.70
C THR A 756 0.26 -15.61 -16.27
N VAL A 757 -0.33 -16.81 -16.34
CA VAL A 757 0.28 -18.05 -15.84
C VAL A 757 0.69 -19.01 -16.98
N PHE A 758 -0.03 -19.05 -18.11
CA PHE A 758 0.13 -20.07 -19.17
C PHE A 758 0.73 -19.55 -20.49
N SER A 759 1.63 -18.57 -20.43
CA SER A 759 1.94 -17.67 -21.53
C SER A 759 2.72 -18.21 -22.76
N ASP A 760 2.85 -19.53 -22.95
CA ASP A 760 3.62 -20.15 -24.04
C ASP A 760 2.90 -20.24 -25.41
N ALA A 761 1.80 -19.53 -25.63
CA ALA A 761 1.15 -19.49 -26.94
C ALA A 761 1.72 -18.37 -27.83
N SER A 762 2.87 -18.61 -28.47
CA SER A 762 3.43 -17.70 -29.48
C SER A 762 2.46 -17.53 -30.66
N ALA A 763 1.94 -16.33 -30.86
CA ALA A 763 1.06 -15.97 -31.98
C ALA A 763 1.84 -15.17 -33.03
N ASP A 764 2.30 -15.84 -34.08
CA ASP A 764 2.77 -15.20 -35.31
C ASP A 764 1.74 -15.44 -36.44
N THR A 765 0.47 -15.17 -36.13
CA THR A 765 -0.62 -15.22 -37.12
C THR A 765 -1.61 -14.07 -36.90
N PRO A 766 -2.17 -13.45 -37.96
CA PRO A 766 -2.93 -12.21 -37.87
C PRO A 766 -4.34 -12.34 -37.26
N ASN A 767 -4.66 -13.50 -36.68
CA ASN A 767 -5.96 -13.81 -36.08
C ASN A 767 -5.76 -14.37 -34.67
N VAL A 768 -6.00 -13.53 -33.67
CA VAL A 768 -5.89 -13.86 -32.23
C VAL A 768 -6.76 -15.07 -31.84
N TRP A 769 -7.89 -15.28 -32.53
CA TRP A 769 -8.78 -16.43 -32.32
C TRP A 769 -8.21 -17.77 -32.82
N LEU A 770 -7.30 -17.76 -33.81
CA LEU A 770 -6.62 -18.98 -34.24
C LEU A 770 -5.43 -19.34 -33.35
N SER A 771 -4.83 -18.40 -32.61
CA SER A 771 -3.70 -18.69 -31.69
C SER A 771 -4.11 -19.60 -30.53
N MET A 772 -5.30 -19.39 -29.97
CA MET A 772 -5.85 -20.25 -28.90
C MET A 772 -6.18 -21.67 -29.39
N MET A 773 -6.61 -21.82 -30.65
CA MET A 773 -6.87 -23.14 -31.23
C MET A 773 -5.61 -23.82 -31.76
N ALA A 774 -4.66 -23.05 -32.34
CA ALA A 774 -3.45 -23.61 -32.94
C ALA A 774 -2.43 -24.10 -31.91
N SER A 775 -2.35 -23.48 -30.72
CA SER A 775 -1.53 -24.00 -29.62
C SER A 775 -2.10 -25.31 -29.05
N TYR A 776 -3.44 -25.42 -28.97
CA TYR A 776 -4.14 -26.63 -28.58
C TYR A 776 -4.05 -27.75 -29.64
N ASP A 777 -4.27 -27.42 -30.92
CA ASP A 777 -4.20 -28.36 -32.06
C ASP A 777 -2.77 -28.79 -32.40
N ARG A 778 -1.77 -27.91 -32.20
CA ARG A 778 -0.35 -28.26 -32.35
C ARG A 778 0.13 -29.19 -31.24
N ALA A 779 -0.38 -29.01 -30.02
CA ALA A 779 -0.08 -29.90 -28.91
C ALA A 779 -0.79 -31.27 -29.01
N LEU A 780 -1.97 -31.33 -29.65
CA LEU A 780 -2.65 -32.57 -30.05
C LEU A 780 -1.93 -33.30 -31.19
N SER A 781 -1.47 -32.58 -32.22
CA SER A 781 -0.81 -33.17 -33.40
C SER A 781 0.63 -33.66 -33.13
N MET A 782 1.33 -33.06 -32.16
CA MET A 782 2.64 -33.54 -31.70
C MET A 782 2.55 -34.60 -30.58
N GLN A 783 1.35 -35.04 -30.19
CA GLN A 783 1.11 -35.97 -29.07
C GLN A 783 1.68 -35.52 -27.71
N LEU A 784 2.01 -34.23 -27.57
CA LEU A 784 2.55 -33.65 -26.32
C LEU A 784 1.46 -33.51 -25.24
N ILE A 785 0.19 -33.48 -25.65
CA ILE A 785 -0.98 -33.53 -24.77
C ILE A 785 -1.83 -34.75 -25.16
N SER A 786 -2.06 -35.63 -24.20
CA SER A 786 -2.97 -36.77 -24.35
C SER A 786 -4.40 -36.26 -24.63
N PRO A 787 -5.18 -36.84 -25.56
CA PRO A 787 -6.55 -36.41 -25.91
C PRO A 787 -7.58 -36.62 -24.78
N ARG A 788 -7.11 -36.90 -23.57
CA ARG A 788 -7.89 -36.95 -22.33
C ARG A 788 -7.32 -35.87 -21.42
N GLY A 789 -8.14 -34.87 -21.12
CA GLY A 789 -7.79 -33.80 -20.18
C GLY A 789 -7.15 -34.38 -18.93
N ARG A 790 -5.90 -34.00 -18.70
CA ARG A 790 -5.26 -34.17 -17.39
C ARG A 790 -5.44 -32.89 -16.57
N PRO A 791 -5.58 -33.04 -15.24
CA PRO A 791 -5.95 -31.95 -14.35
C PRO A 791 -4.89 -30.85 -14.34
N GLN A 792 -5.35 -29.60 -14.16
CA GLN A 792 -4.52 -28.43 -13.90
C GLN A 792 -3.56 -28.72 -12.73
N HIS A 793 -2.25 -28.69 -13.00
CA HIS A 793 -1.20 -28.93 -12.03
C HIS A 793 -0.71 -27.58 -11.45
N SER A 794 -1.46 -26.98 -10.53
CA SER A 794 -0.81 -26.30 -9.39
C SER A 794 -0.35 -27.42 -8.46
N GLY A 795 0.89 -27.35 -7.95
CA GLY A 795 1.58 -28.45 -7.24
C GLY A 795 0.64 -29.46 -6.58
N ILE A 796 0.35 -30.57 -7.27
CA ILE A 796 -0.56 -31.58 -6.76
C ILE A 796 0.21 -32.37 -5.72
N GLU A 797 0.07 -31.96 -4.46
CA GLU A 797 0.20 -32.91 -3.38
C GLU A 797 -0.85 -34.00 -3.66
N MET A 798 -0.41 -35.18 -4.11
CA MET A 798 -1.33 -36.30 -4.35
C MET A 798 -1.78 -36.81 -2.99
N ILE A 799 -2.81 -36.20 -2.42
CA ILE A 799 -3.33 -36.60 -1.12
C ILE A 799 -4.03 -37.94 -1.29
N GLN A 800 -3.33 -39.02 -0.93
CA GLN A 800 -3.80 -40.38 -1.19
C GLN A 800 -4.95 -40.77 -0.25
N ASN A 801 -4.90 -40.37 1.02
CA ASN A 801 -5.80 -40.87 2.06
C ASN A 801 -6.59 -39.73 2.71
N ALA A 802 -7.91 -39.91 2.82
CA ALA A 802 -8.80 -38.98 3.50
C ALA A 802 -9.50 -39.70 4.65
N MET A 803 -9.00 -39.50 5.86
CA MET A 803 -9.52 -40.19 7.04
C MET A 803 -10.82 -39.56 7.53
N ASP A 804 -11.81 -40.40 7.83
CA ASP A 804 -12.90 -40.04 8.72
C ASP A 804 -12.36 -40.03 10.15
N GLU A 805 -12.20 -38.85 10.72
CA GLU A 805 -11.57 -38.65 12.04
C GLU A 805 -12.36 -39.31 13.18
N ARG A 806 -13.62 -39.67 12.93
CA ARG A 806 -14.53 -40.25 13.91
C ARG A 806 -14.41 -41.77 14.01
N SER A 807 -14.50 -42.47 12.87
CA SER A 807 -14.37 -43.92 12.78
C SER A 807 -12.92 -44.38 12.55
N ASN A 808 -12.03 -43.44 12.23
CA ASN A 808 -10.68 -43.69 11.72
C ASN A 808 -10.68 -44.57 10.46
N TYR A 809 -11.75 -44.51 9.66
CA TYR A 809 -11.85 -45.22 8.39
C TYR A 809 -11.37 -44.33 7.24
N ASP A 810 -10.70 -44.94 6.26
CA ASP A 810 -10.23 -44.22 5.07
C ASP A 810 -11.36 -44.05 4.05
N LEU A 811 -11.87 -42.81 3.93
CA LEU A 811 -12.92 -42.45 2.99
C LEU A 811 -12.45 -42.54 1.53
N SER A 812 -11.14 -42.61 1.28
CA SER A 812 -10.60 -42.78 -0.07
C SER A 812 -10.94 -44.14 -0.70
N LYS A 813 -11.33 -45.12 0.12
CA LYS A 813 -11.69 -46.48 -0.32
C LYS A 813 -13.08 -46.59 -0.95
N PHE A 814 -13.94 -45.59 -0.76
CA PHE A 814 -15.26 -45.57 -1.38
C PHE A 814 -15.16 -45.09 -2.84
N THR A 815 -15.94 -45.72 -3.72
CA THR A 815 -15.99 -45.37 -5.15
C THR A 815 -17.18 -44.49 -5.50
N ASN A 816 -18.17 -44.39 -4.61
CA ASN A 816 -19.38 -43.60 -4.81
C ASN A 816 -19.94 -43.11 -3.47
N MET A 817 -20.79 -42.07 -3.55
CA MET A 817 -21.34 -41.40 -2.38
C MET A 817 -22.46 -42.20 -1.70
N VAL A 818 -23.15 -43.09 -2.42
CA VAL A 818 -24.23 -43.91 -1.83
C VAL A 818 -23.65 -44.90 -0.82
N ASP A 819 -22.50 -45.51 -1.13
CA ASP A 819 -21.84 -46.43 -0.20
C ASP A 819 -21.42 -45.74 1.09
N ILE A 820 -21.06 -44.44 1.02
CA ILE A 820 -20.82 -43.63 2.22
C ILE A 820 -22.12 -43.45 3.02
N ILE A 821 -23.26 -43.19 2.37
CA ILE A 821 -24.57 -43.12 3.05
C ILE A 821 -24.90 -44.45 3.74
N LEU A 822 -24.69 -45.58 3.06
CA LEU A 822 -24.91 -46.92 3.62
C LEU A 822 -24.03 -47.16 4.85
N TRP A 823 -22.74 -46.88 4.70
CA TRP A 823 -21.74 -47.01 5.76
C TRP A 823 -22.03 -46.10 6.96
N ARG A 824 -22.52 -44.88 6.74
CA ARG A 824 -22.96 -44.01 7.83
C ARG A 824 -24.24 -44.45 8.48
N THR A 825 -25.18 -44.96 7.70
CA THR A 825 -26.43 -45.47 8.24
C THR A 825 -26.18 -46.68 9.13
N SER A 826 -25.17 -47.51 8.85
CA SER A 826 -24.82 -48.66 9.69
C SER A 826 -24.10 -48.27 10.98
N LEU A 827 -23.24 -47.24 10.95
CA LEU A 827 -22.52 -46.79 12.14
C LEU A 827 -23.33 -45.83 13.02
N TYR A 828 -24.07 -44.90 12.40
CA TYR A 828 -24.71 -43.75 13.08
C TYR A 828 -26.16 -43.52 12.60
N PRO A 829 -27.06 -44.51 12.71
CA PRO A 829 -28.40 -44.45 12.09
C PRO A 829 -29.27 -43.27 12.57
N ASP A 830 -29.17 -42.91 13.84
CA ASP A 830 -30.05 -41.91 14.48
C ASP A 830 -29.50 -40.49 14.43
N GLU A 831 -28.27 -40.30 13.94
CA GLU A 831 -27.68 -38.98 13.83
C GLU A 831 -28.18 -38.19 12.63
N ASN A 832 -28.18 -36.87 12.78
CA ASN A 832 -28.60 -35.91 11.77
C ASN A 832 -27.69 -35.97 10.54
N ALA A 833 -28.29 -36.30 9.39
CA ALA A 833 -27.69 -36.18 8.07
C ALA A 833 -27.88 -34.77 7.50
N PHE A 834 -29.08 -34.20 7.67
CA PHE A 834 -29.46 -32.86 7.16
C PHE A 834 -30.36 -32.16 8.18
N VAL A 835 -30.23 -30.83 8.30
CA VAL A 835 -31.16 -30.00 9.08
C VAL A 835 -31.83 -29.00 8.15
N ILE A 836 -33.16 -29.04 8.06
CA ILE A 836 -33.91 -28.05 7.29
C ILE A 836 -34.18 -26.86 8.19
N VAL A 837 -33.74 -25.66 7.79
CA VAL A 837 -33.98 -24.41 8.52
C VAL A 837 -35.04 -23.58 7.79
N ASN A 838 -36.21 -23.42 8.42
CA ASN A 838 -37.30 -22.59 7.92
C ASN A 838 -37.59 -21.47 8.93
N GLY A 839 -37.06 -20.27 8.67
CA GLY A 839 -37.17 -19.14 9.60
C GLY A 839 -36.50 -19.45 10.94
N SER A 840 -37.28 -19.47 12.03
CA SER A 840 -36.81 -19.82 13.38
C SER A 840 -36.90 -21.32 13.71
N SER A 841 -37.39 -22.16 12.80
CA SER A 841 -37.62 -23.59 13.04
C SER A 841 -36.58 -24.48 12.35
N THR A 842 -36.08 -25.50 13.06
CA THR A 842 -35.14 -26.48 12.54
C THR A 842 -35.75 -27.88 12.55
N LYS A 843 -35.73 -28.58 11.42
CA LYS A 843 -36.24 -29.96 11.29
C LYS A 843 -35.11 -30.92 10.88
N PRO A 844 -34.53 -31.68 11.82
CA PRO A 844 -33.48 -32.63 11.52
C PRO A 844 -34.00 -33.89 10.81
N ILE A 845 -33.16 -34.46 9.95
CA ILE A 845 -33.37 -35.73 9.24
C ILE A 845 -32.18 -36.63 9.54
N SER A 846 -32.42 -37.79 10.15
CA SER A 846 -31.36 -38.74 10.47
C SER A 846 -30.88 -39.55 9.27
N TRP A 847 -29.67 -40.15 9.34
CA TRP A 847 -29.14 -41.04 8.30
C TRP A 847 -30.09 -42.17 7.94
N LYS A 848 -30.68 -42.84 8.93
CA LYS A 848 -31.67 -43.91 8.73
C LYS A 848 -32.92 -43.40 8.01
N LYS A 849 -33.40 -42.21 8.37
CA LYS A 849 -34.58 -41.60 7.73
C LYS A 849 -34.28 -41.20 6.29
N MET A 850 -33.12 -40.59 6.03
CA MET A 850 -32.68 -40.21 4.69
C MET A 850 -32.54 -41.44 3.79
N ASN A 851 -31.86 -42.48 4.27
CA ASN A 851 -31.68 -43.74 3.56
C ASN A 851 -33.05 -44.37 3.19
N GLY A 852 -33.98 -44.46 4.13
CA GLY A 852 -35.34 -44.95 3.86
C GLY A 852 -36.12 -44.09 2.86
N GLN A 853 -35.96 -42.77 2.88
CA GLN A 853 -36.56 -41.87 1.90
C GLN A 853 -36.01 -42.08 0.49
N ILE A 854 -34.69 -42.25 0.36
CA ILE A 854 -34.05 -42.53 -0.94
C ILE A 854 -34.50 -43.91 -1.45
N ALA A 855 -34.53 -44.94 -0.59
CA ALA A 855 -35.00 -46.27 -0.96
C ALA A 855 -36.46 -46.28 -1.43
N GLY A 856 -37.34 -45.54 -0.74
CA GLY A 856 -38.74 -45.40 -1.15
C GLY A 856 -38.90 -44.71 -2.50
N LEU A 857 -38.13 -43.65 -2.74
CA LEU A 857 -38.15 -42.96 -4.03
C LEU A 857 -37.58 -43.83 -5.16
N ALA A 858 -36.46 -44.52 -4.92
CA ALA A 858 -35.90 -45.47 -5.88
C ALA A 858 -36.88 -46.61 -6.21
N HIS A 859 -37.60 -47.12 -5.21
CA HIS A 859 -38.63 -48.14 -5.41
C HIS A 859 -39.79 -47.64 -6.28
N TYR A 860 -40.26 -46.42 -6.01
CA TYR A 860 -41.30 -45.77 -6.80
C TYR A 860 -40.86 -45.57 -8.26
N LEU A 861 -39.68 -45.01 -8.49
CA LEU A 861 -39.15 -44.76 -9.83
C LEU A 861 -38.90 -46.07 -10.61
N HIS A 862 -38.41 -47.13 -9.96
CA HIS A 862 -38.18 -48.41 -10.61
C HIS A 862 -39.45 -49.22 -10.85
N LYS A 863 -40.33 -49.39 -9.85
CA LYS A 863 -41.48 -50.32 -9.96
C LYS A 863 -42.75 -49.68 -10.49
N LYS A 864 -43.02 -48.41 -10.14
CA LYS A 864 -44.24 -47.71 -10.58
C LYS A 864 -44.00 -46.92 -11.87
N ILE A 865 -42.88 -46.21 -11.96
CA ILE A 865 -42.56 -45.40 -13.15
C ILE A 865 -41.84 -46.22 -14.23
N GLN A 866 -41.14 -47.30 -13.86
CA GLN A 866 -40.44 -48.21 -14.76
C GLN A 866 -39.24 -47.59 -15.50
N LEU A 867 -38.53 -46.67 -14.85
CA LEU A 867 -37.28 -46.11 -15.38
C LEU A 867 -36.14 -47.13 -15.35
N LYS A 868 -35.29 -47.10 -16.37
CA LYS A 868 -34.17 -48.05 -16.54
C LYS A 868 -32.81 -47.36 -16.42
N ALA A 869 -31.81 -48.11 -15.96
CA ALA A 869 -30.44 -47.62 -15.86
C ALA A 869 -29.93 -47.06 -17.22
N GLY A 870 -29.30 -45.89 -17.18
CA GLY A 870 -28.79 -45.17 -18.36
C GLY A 870 -29.75 -44.11 -18.90
N GLU A 871 -31.04 -44.14 -18.52
CA GLU A 871 -31.98 -43.08 -18.88
C GLU A 871 -31.61 -41.76 -18.20
N LYS A 872 -31.67 -40.67 -18.98
CA LYS A 872 -31.46 -39.31 -18.50
C LYS A 872 -32.79 -38.73 -18.03
N VAL A 873 -32.81 -38.17 -16.83
CA VAL A 873 -34.01 -37.59 -16.22
C VAL A 873 -33.73 -36.15 -15.82
N LEU A 874 -34.59 -35.22 -16.24
CA LEU A 874 -34.43 -33.81 -15.89
C LEU A 874 -35.03 -33.55 -14.51
N LEU A 875 -34.23 -32.97 -13.63
CA LEU A 875 -34.63 -32.56 -12.29
C LEU A 875 -35.04 -31.10 -12.31
N LEU A 876 -36.35 -30.85 -12.28
CA LEU A 876 -36.91 -29.53 -12.04
C LEU A 876 -37.39 -29.51 -10.60
N LEU A 877 -36.45 -29.38 -9.67
CA LEU A 877 -36.68 -29.34 -8.23
C LEU A 877 -35.95 -28.14 -7.66
N PRO A 878 -36.59 -27.31 -6.81
CA PRO A 878 -35.89 -26.23 -6.14
C PRO A 878 -34.79 -26.82 -5.26
N PHE A 879 -33.83 -25.97 -4.93
CA PHE A 879 -32.77 -26.38 -4.02
C PHE A 879 -33.36 -26.76 -2.65
N GLY A 880 -33.05 -27.98 -2.19
CA GLY A 880 -33.56 -28.50 -0.94
C GLY A 880 -33.38 -30.01 -0.81
N ILE A 881 -33.93 -30.58 0.27
CA ILE A 881 -33.80 -32.01 0.56
C ILE A 881 -34.36 -32.90 -0.55
N ASP A 882 -35.36 -32.40 -1.28
CA ASP A 882 -36.03 -33.11 -2.36
C ASP A 882 -35.14 -33.33 -3.57
N LEU A 883 -34.34 -32.32 -3.93
CA LEU A 883 -33.29 -32.45 -4.92
C LEU A 883 -32.27 -33.50 -4.49
N VAL A 884 -31.77 -33.40 -3.24
CA VAL A 884 -30.74 -34.29 -2.70
C VAL A 884 -31.20 -35.75 -2.71
N ARG A 885 -32.37 -36.07 -2.15
CA ARG A 885 -32.89 -37.45 -2.13
C ARG A 885 -33.14 -38.00 -3.54
N THR A 886 -33.55 -37.14 -4.47
CA THR A 886 -33.79 -37.51 -5.87
C THR A 886 -32.49 -37.83 -6.60
N LEU A 887 -31.42 -37.03 -6.40
CA LEU A 887 -30.09 -37.32 -6.94
C LEU A 887 -29.60 -38.70 -6.49
N TYR A 888 -29.65 -38.99 -5.19
CA TYR A 888 -29.23 -40.30 -4.68
C TYR A 888 -30.14 -41.45 -5.15
N ALA A 889 -31.44 -41.22 -5.32
CA ALA A 889 -32.35 -42.22 -5.88
C ALA A 889 -32.01 -42.53 -7.35
N CYS A 890 -31.62 -41.52 -8.13
CA CYS A 890 -31.12 -41.72 -9.49
C CYS A 890 -29.83 -42.55 -9.51
N PHE A 891 -28.88 -42.26 -8.62
CA PHE A 891 -27.61 -42.99 -8.55
C PHE A 891 -27.79 -44.50 -8.27
N VAL A 892 -28.66 -44.87 -7.33
CA VAL A 892 -28.91 -46.30 -7.02
C VAL A 892 -29.68 -47.05 -8.10
N LEU A 893 -30.32 -46.33 -9.02
CA LEU A 893 -30.98 -46.90 -10.20
C LEU A 893 -30.11 -46.85 -11.45
N GLY A 894 -28.95 -46.19 -11.39
CA GLY A 894 -28.10 -45.94 -12.55
C GLY A 894 -28.71 -44.95 -13.55
N LEU A 895 -29.67 -44.12 -13.14
CA LEU A 895 -30.21 -43.02 -13.94
C LEU A 895 -29.20 -41.86 -13.97
N VAL A 896 -29.24 -41.04 -15.03
CA VAL A 896 -28.41 -39.84 -15.16
C VAL A 896 -29.29 -38.60 -14.90
N PRO A 897 -29.30 -38.05 -13.67
CA PRO A 897 -30.00 -36.81 -13.39
C PRO A 897 -29.34 -35.65 -14.13
N VAL A 898 -30.17 -34.90 -14.84
CA VAL A 898 -29.82 -33.64 -15.50
C VAL A 898 -30.37 -32.51 -14.64
N ILE A 899 -29.48 -31.67 -14.11
CA ILE A 899 -29.84 -30.58 -13.20
C ILE A 899 -29.91 -29.28 -14.00
N CYS A 900 -31.03 -28.57 -13.88
CA CYS A 900 -31.26 -27.28 -14.49
C CYS A 900 -31.39 -26.21 -13.38
N PRO A 901 -30.46 -25.24 -13.27
CA PRO A 901 -30.59 -24.11 -12.35
C PRO A 901 -31.86 -23.29 -12.63
N GLU A 902 -32.40 -22.62 -11.61
CA GLU A 902 -33.66 -21.85 -11.74
C GLU A 902 -33.59 -20.75 -12.83
N ASP A 903 -32.43 -20.13 -13.02
CA ASP A 903 -32.19 -19.10 -14.05
C ASP A 903 -32.17 -19.68 -15.49
N CYS A 904 -32.01 -21.00 -15.64
CA CYS A 904 -31.99 -21.69 -16.92
C CYS A 904 -33.39 -22.16 -17.37
N VAL A 905 -34.45 -21.89 -16.60
CA VAL A 905 -35.84 -22.26 -16.94
C VAL A 905 -36.44 -21.27 -17.96
N LYS A 906 -35.75 -21.06 -19.09
CA LYS A 906 -36.30 -20.41 -20.28
C LYS A 906 -36.86 -21.48 -21.24
N PRO A 907 -38.00 -21.26 -21.89
CA PRO A 907 -38.64 -22.27 -22.74
C PRO A 907 -37.75 -22.81 -23.87
N GLU A 908 -36.97 -21.91 -24.50
CA GLU A 908 -36.08 -22.25 -25.62
C GLU A 908 -34.93 -23.15 -25.15
N GLY A 909 -34.18 -22.72 -24.13
CA GLY A 909 -33.06 -23.51 -23.60
C GLY A 909 -33.47 -24.86 -23.01
N LEU A 910 -34.64 -24.95 -22.39
CA LEU A 910 -35.15 -26.23 -21.89
C LEU A 910 -35.52 -27.20 -23.01
N SER A 911 -36.07 -26.68 -24.11
CA SER A 911 -36.39 -27.45 -25.31
C SER A 911 -35.12 -28.04 -25.93
N ASP A 912 -34.08 -27.23 -26.05
CA ASP A 912 -32.79 -27.63 -26.62
C ASP A 912 -32.13 -28.71 -25.76
N ALA A 913 -32.04 -28.52 -24.44
CA ALA A 913 -31.51 -29.51 -23.51
C ALA A 913 -32.25 -30.85 -23.59
N MET A 914 -33.58 -30.81 -23.68
CA MET A 914 -34.39 -32.02 -23.78
C MET A 914 -34.16 -32.76 -25.12
N SER A 915 -33.96 -32.02 -26.21
CA SER A 915 -33.63 -32.57 -27.52
C SER A 915 -32.22 -33.17 -27.53
N ASP A 916 -31.21 -32.37 -27.17
CA ASP A 916 -29.79 -32.73 -27.19
C ASP A 916 -29.48 -33.93 -26.30
N LEU A 917 -30.09 -33.97 -25.11
CA LEU A 917 -29.88 -35.04 -24.15
C LEU A 917 -30.91 -36.17 -24.30
N SER A 918 -31.88 -36.06 -25.22
CA SER A 918 -32.94 -37.05 -25.45
C SER A 918 -33.76 -37.36 -24.18
N ILE A 919 -34.17 -36.33 -23.46
CA ILE A 919 -34.89 -36.44 -22.19
C ILE A 919 -36.39 -36.55 -22.45
N THR A 920 -37.02 -37.59 -21.88
CA THR A 920 -38.48 -37.83 -22.00
C THR A 920 -39.22 -37.74 -20.66
N THR A 921 -38.49 -37.76 -19.54
CA THR A 921 -39.05 -37.81 -18.18
C THR A 921 -38.53 -36.66 -17.34
N LEU A 922 -39.45 -35.96 -16.67
CA LEU A 922 -39.16 -34.85 -15.76
C LEU A 922 -39.59 -35.21 -14.34
N LEU A 923 -38.71 -35.00 -13.38
CA LEU A 923 -38.99 -35.17 -11.96
C LEU A 923 -39.27 -33.80 -11.33
N VAL A 924 -40.44 -33.65 -10.72
CA VAL A 924 -40.96 -32.40 -10.15
C VAL A 924 -41.53 -32.61 -8.75
N ASN A 925 -41.63 -31.54 -7.97
CA ASN A 925 -42.41 -31.46 -6.73
C ASN A 925 -43.60 -30.50 -6.90
N ALA A 926 -44.44 -30.33 -5.87
CA ALA A 926 -45.61 -29.46 -5.97
C ALA A 926 -45.22 -27.99 -6.29
N GLN A 927 -44.18 -27.49 -5.64
CA GLN A 927 -43.67 -26.12 -5.84
C GLN A 927 -43.20 -25.88 -7.30
N SER A 928 -42.44 -26.81 -7.87
CA SER A 928 -41.99 -26.73 -9.26
C SER A 928 -43.16 -26.81 -10.25
N GLU A 929 -44.19 -27.61 -9.94
CA GLU A 929 -45.37 -27.70 -10.78
C GLU A 929 -46.14 -26.37 -10.84
N ASP A 930 -46.23 -25.65 -9.71
CA ASP A 930 -46.87 -24.33 -9.67
C ASP A 930 -46.10 -23.30 -10.52
N VAL A 931 -44.77 -23.32 -10.46
CA VAL A 931 -43.90 -22.47 -11.32
C VAL A 931 -44.09 -22.82 -12.79
N LEU A 932 -44.17 -24.11 -13.13
CA LEU A 932 -44.42 -24.57 -14.50
C LEU A 932 -45.79 -24.14 -15.01
N LYS A 933 -46.84 -24.25 -14.19
CA LYS A 933 -48.22 -23.84 -14.55
C LYS A 933 -48.35 -22.33 -14.75
N ALA A 934 -47.55 -21.53 -14.06
CA ALA A 934 -47.55 -20.07 -14.22
C ALA A 934 -47.06 -19.62 -15.60
N ASN A 935 -46.25 -20.43 -16.30
CA ASN A 935 -45.69 -20.08 -17.61
C ASN A 935 -46.34 -20.89 -18.76
N LYS A 936 -47.23 -20.23 -19.52
CA LYS A 936 -47.97 -20.86 -20.63
C LYS A 936 -47.08 -21.51 -21.71
N ALA A 937 -45.88 -20.97 -21.95
CA ALA A 937 -44.95 -21.52 -22.93
C ALA A 937 -44.32 -22.84 -22.44
N LEU A 938 -43.96 -22.92 -21.15
CA LEU A 938 -43.48 -24.16 -20.54
C LEU A 938 -44.58 -25.22 -20.49
N VAL A 939 -45.82 -24.84 -20.18
CA VAL A 939 -46.96 -25.78 -20.23
C VAL A 939 -47.12 -26.37 -21.62
N ALA A 940 -47.00 -25.56 -22.69
CA ALA A 940 -47.10 -26.04 -24.06
C ALA A 940 -45.94 -26.99 -24.44
N LEU A 941 -44.70 -26.66 -24.04
CA LEU A 941 -43.50 -27.47 -24.28
C LEU A 941 -43.59 -28.84 -23.59
N LEU A 942 -44.06 -28.86 -22.34
CA LEU A 942 -44.06 -30.06 -21.50
C LEU A 942 -45.25 -31.00 -21.71
N ARG A 943 -46.23 -30.64 -22.54
CA ARG A 943 -47.40 -31.50 -22.85
C ARG A 943 -47.04 -32.89 -23.37
N ARG A 944 -45.90 -33.03 -24.03
CA ARG A 944 -45.43 -34.29 -24.63
C ARG A 944 -44.55 -35.12 -23.69
N GLN A 945 -44.25 -34.59 -22.51
CA GLN A 945 -43.29 -35.18 -21.59
C GLN A 945 -43.96 -35.89 -20.42
N ARG A 946 -43.27 -36.88 -19.86
CA ARG A 946 -43.75 -37.61 -18.69
C ARG A 946 -43.34 -36.87 -17.41
N LEU A 947 -44.29 -36.15 -16.80
CA LEU A 947 -44.09 -35.53 -15.50
C LEU A 947 -44.31 -36.55 -14.36
N VAL A 948 -43.33 -36.65 -13.47
CA VAL A 948 -43.34 -37.57 -12.33
C VAL A 948 -43.16 -36.79 -11.03
N HIS A 949 -44.11 -36.93 -10.12
CA HIS A 949 -44.08 -36.24 -8.82
C HIS A 949 -43.31 -37.06 -7.79
N VAL A 950 -42.20 -36.54 -7.29
CA VAL A 950 -41.34 -37.25 -6.33
C VAL A 950 -42.02 -37.45 -4.96
N GLU A 951 -42.98 -36.60 -4.61
CA GLU A 951 -43.74 -36.67 -3.35
C GLU A 951 -44.75 -37.82 -3.31
N LYS A 952 -45.15 -38.38 -4.46
CA LYS A 952 -46.06 -39.52 -4.55
C LYS A 952 -45.40 -40.85 -4.15
N ALA A 953 -44.09 -40.85 -3.86
CA ALA A 953 -43.36 -42.02 -3.41
C ALA A 953 -43.87 -42.49 -2.03
N SER A 954 -44.46 -43.68 -1.98
CA SER A 954 -44.90 -44.32 -0.74
C SER A 954 -43.72 -44.76 0.12
N LYS A 955 -43.92 -44.86 1.44
CA LYS A 955 -42.95 -45.51 2.34
C LYS A 955 -42.63 -46.92 1.85
N PHE A 956 -41.34 -47.22 1.79
CA PHE A 956 -40.83 -48.55 1.47
C PHE A 956 -40.17 -49.12 2.71
N SER A 957 -40.45 -50.40 3.02
CA SER A 957 -40.10 -51.01 4.29
C SER A 957 -38.61 -51.34 4.43
N LYS A 958 -37.86 -51.37 3.34
CA LYS A 958 -36.44 -51.74 3.30
C LYS A 958 -35.54 -50.54 3.06
N LEU A 959 -34.34 -50.55 3.64
CA LEU A 959 -33.31 -49.55 3.41
C LEU A 959 -32.50 -49.86 2.13
N LEU A 960 -31.74 -48.88 1.63
CA LEU A 960 -30.78 -49.09 0.55
C LEU A 960 -29.79 -50.21 0.89
N GLY A 961 -29.28 -50.90 -0.13
CA GLY A 961 -28.34 -52.01 0.00
C GLY A 961 -28.96 -53.37 -0.39
N PRO A 962 -28.37 -54.48 0.08
CA PRO A 962 -28.75 -55.83 -0.35
C PRO A 962 -30.22 -56.17 -0.10
N GLU A 963 -30.81 -55.67 1.00
CA GLU A 963 -32.19 -55.98 1.37
C GLU A 963 -33.22 -55.44 0.36
N SER A 964 -33.01 -54.21 -0.11
CA SER A 964 -33.88 -53.56 -1.09
C SER A 964 -33.53 -53.91 -2.53
N GLY A 965 -32.29 -54.34 -2.78
CA GLY A 965 -31.75 -54.50 -4.12
C GLY A 965 -31.35 -53.18 -4.80
N TYR A 966 -31.37 -52.06 -4.07
CA TYR A 966 -30.96 -50.75 -4.55
C TYR A 966 -29.57 -50.41 -4.04
N SER A 967 -28.58 -50.47 -4.94
CA SER A 967 -27.18 -50.09 -4.68
C SER A 967 -26.55 -49.63 -5.98
N VAL A 968 -25.47 -48.85 -5.88
CA VAL A 968 -24.69 -48.45 -7.06
C VAL A 968 -23.90 -49.66 -7.53
N ARG A 969 -24.08 -50.07 -8.80
CA ARG A 969 -23.34 -51.20 -9.36
C ARG A 969 -21.90 -50.78 -9.67
N SER A 970 -20.94 -51.65 -9.38
CA SER A 970 -19.51 -51.41 -9.64
C SER A 970 -19.23 -51.06 -11.09
N GLU A 971 -19.91 -51.73 -12.04
CA GLU A 971 -19.87 -51.46 -13.48
C GLU A 971 -20.08 -49.98 -13.81
N TRP A 972 -20.99 -49.29 -13.11
CA TRP A 972 -21.31 -47.89 -13.35
C TRP A 972 -20.25 -46.93 -12.83
N THR A 973 -19.48 -47.36 -11.83
CA THR A 973 -18.36 -46.58 -11.26
C THR A 973 -17.03 -46.84 -11.96
N MET A 974 -16.89 -47.99 -12.62
CA MET A 974 -15.69 -48.36 -13.38
C MET A 974 -15.67 -47.75 -14.78
N ASP A 975 -16.85 -47.60 -15.40
CA ASP A 975 -16.98 -46.96 -16.71
C ASP A 975 -16.93 -45.43 -16.57
N LYS A 976 -15.75 -44.85 -16.79
CA LYS A 976 -15.52 -43.41 -16.75
C LYS A 976 -16.20 -42.63 -17.89
N SER A 977 -16.70 -43.30 -18.92
CA SER A 977 -17.45 -42.63 -20.00
C SER A 977 -18.91 -42.34 -19.59
N ARG A 978 -19.40 -43.02 -18.56
CA ARG A 978 -20.75 -42.85 -18.04
C ARG A 978 -20.83 -41.66 -17.09
N ALA A 979 -21.68 -40.69 -17.41
CA ALA A 979 -22.01 -39.62 -16.47
C ALA A 979 -22.82 -40.17 -15.29
N ALA A 980 -22.43 -39.79 -14.08
CA ALA A 980 -23.25 -39.95 -12.89
C ALA A 980 -24.33 -38.85 -12.81
N MET A 981 -24.01 -37.62 -13.23
CA MET A 981 -24.98 -36.52 -13.38
C MET A 981 -24.54 -35.54 -14.48
N ILE A 982 -25.47 -34.74 -14.99
CA ILE A 982 -25.20 -33.65 -15.95
C ILE A 982 -25.74 -32.35 -15.36
N LEU A 983 -24.95 -31.29 -15.40
CA LEU A 983 -25.37 -29.94 -15.02
C LEU A 983 -25.48 -29.08 -16.29
N ILE A 984 -26.63 -28.44 -16.49
CA ILE A 984 -26.81 -27.46 -17.56
C ILE A 984 -26.21 -26.14 -17.10
N HIS A 985 -25.25 -25.61 -17.85
CA HIS A 985 -24.62 -24.31 -17.59
C HIS A 985 -25.03 -23.30 -18.67
N PRO A 986 -25.48 -22.09 -18.30
CA PRO A 986 -25.75 -21.03 -19.27
C PRO A 986 -24.44 -20.57 -19.90
N SER A 987 -24.28 -20.73 -21.21
CA SER A 987 -23.11 -20.22 -21.92
C SER A 987 -23.19 -18.70 -22.06
N VAL A 988 -22.05 -18.01 -22.02
CA VAL A 988 -21.95 -16.56 -22.28
C VAL A 988 -22.20 -16.25 -23.77
N ASN A 989 -22.05 -17.25 -24.64
CA ASN A 989 -22.37 -17.16 -26.06
C ASN A 989 -23.85 -17.47 -26.31
N THR A 990 -24.54 -16.53 -26.97
CA THR A 990 -25.99 -16.43 -27.14
C THR A 990 -26.69 -17.55 -27.93
N TYR A 991 -26.02 -18.67 -28.26
CA TYR A 991 -26.57 -19.67 -29.19
C TYR A 991 -26.45 -21.16 -28.79
N LYS A 992 -25.74 -21.53 -27.72
CA LYS A 992 -25.66 -22.94 -27.26
C LYS A 992 -25.55 -23.07 -25.74
N GLN A 993 -26.15 -24.11 -25.18
CA GLN A 993 -25.98 -24.48 -23.76
C GLN A 993 -24.79 -25.43 -23.58
N ASP A 994 -24.08 -25.29 -22.46
CA ASP A 994 -22.98 -26.17 -22.12
C ASP A 994 -23.45 -27.25 -21.12
N TYR A 995 -23.13 -28.51 -21.40
CA TYR A 995 -23.51 -29.66 -20.56
C TYR A 995 -22.28 -30.19 -19.81
N ILE A 996 -22.23 -29.93 -18.49
CA ILE A 996 -21.11 -30.37 -17.65
C ILE A 996 -21.41 -31.77 -17.11
N MET A 997 -20.62 -32.75 -17.53
CA MET A 997 -20.75 -34.14 -17.10
C MET A 997 -19.90 -34.42 -15.85
N TYR A 998 -20.52 -35.00 -14.82
CA TYR A 998 -19.83 -35.43 -13.61
C TYR A 998 -19.86 -36.96 -13.50
N GLY A 999 -18.68 -37.58 -13.34
CA GLY A 999 -18.55 -38.98 -12.94
C GLY A 999 -18.67 -39.16 -11.43
N HIS A 1000 -18.94 -40.39 -10.98
CA HIS A 1000 -18.91 -40.71 -9.55
C HIS A 1000 -17.53 -40.48 -8.93
N ASP A 1001 -16.46 -40.79 -9.67
CA ASP A 1001 -15.09 -40.53 -9.29
C ASP A 1001 -14.80 -39.03 -9.17
N THR A 1002 -15.29 -38.21 -10.10
CA THR A 1002 -15.17 -36.74 -10.04
C THR A 1002 -15.79 -36.18 -8.77
N ILE A 1003 -17.02 -36.57 -8.45
CA ILE A 1003 -17.74 -36.10 -7.25
C ILE A 1003 -16.96 -36.50 -5.97
N MET A 1004 -16.47 -37.73 -5.92
CA MET A 1004 -15.70 -38.24 -4.79
C MET A 1004 -14.35 -37.53 -4.64
N ALA A 1005 -13.63 -37.30 -5.74
CA ALA A 1005 -12.37 -36.59 -5.75
C ALA A 1005 -12.54 -35.13 -5.31
N GLN A 1006 -13.58 -34.43 -5.79
CA GLN A 1006 -13.87 -33.07 -5.37
C GLN A 1006 -14.20 -32.99 -3.87
N CYS A 1007 -15.02 -33.90 -3.35
CA CYS A 1007 -15.30 -33.95 -1.91
C CYS A 1007 -14.04 -34.22 -1.06
N ARG A 1008 -13.17 -35.11 -1.54
CA ARG A 1008 -11.88 -35.42 -0.93
C ARG A 1008 -10.98 -34.18 -0.85
N THR A 1009 -10.78 -33.51 -1.98
CA THR A 1009 -9.98 -32.29 -2.05
C THR A 1009 -10.54 -31.21 -1.12
N GLN A 1010 -11.85 -30.97 -1.17
CA GLN A 1010 -12.49 -29.97 -0.30
C GLN A 1010 -12.32 -30.29 1.19
N LYS A 1011 -12.50 -31.56 1.60
CA LYS A 1011 -12.28 -31.98 3.00
C LYS A 1011 -10.85 -31.67 3.46
N LEU A 1012 -9.85 -31.97 2.64
CA LEU A 1012 -8.44 -31.86 3.02
C LEU A 1012 -7.94 -30.42 2.93
N THR A 1013 -8.17 -29.75 1.81
CA THR A 1013 -7.74 -28.37 1.57
C THR A 1013 -8.39 -27.40 2.55
N CYS A 1014 -9.69 -27.55 2.81
CA CYS A 1014 -10.40 -26.69 3.76
C CYS A 1014 -10.37 -27.22 5.20
N GLN A 1015 -9.65 -28.33 5.46
CA GLN A 1015 -9.59 -29.01 6.76
C GLN A 1015 -10.97 -29.21 7.41
N ILE A 1016 -11.95 -29.67 6.62
CA ILE A 1016 -13.33 -29.84 7.08
C ILE A 1016 -13.39 -31.03 8.05
N LYS A 1017 -13.59 -30.70 9.33
CA LYS A 1017 -13.65 -31.68 10.43
C LYS A 1017 -15.07 -32.04 10.79
N TYR A 1018 -15.29 -33.28 11.24
CA TYR A 1018 -16.62 -33.72 11.70
C TYR A 1018 -17.12 -32.97 12.96
N GLN A 1019 -16.21 -32.35 13.73
CA GLN A 1019 -16.54 -31.67 14.99
C GLN A 1019 -17.02 -30.23 14.79
N ARG A 1020 -16.80 -29.62 13.62
CA ARG A 1020 -17.17 -28.23 13.32
C ARG A 1020 -17.86 -28.07 11.95
N PRO A 1021 -18.95 -28.81 11.63
CA PRO A 1021 -19.46 -28.85 10.27
C PRO A 1021 -20.80 -28.13 10.19
N LEU A 1022 -20.76 -26.84 9.94
CA LEU A 1022 -21.92 -26.15 9.36
C LEU A 1022 -21.41 -25.59 8.04
N ILE A 1023 -21.64 -26.34 6.97
CA ILE A 1023 -21.34 -25.86 5.62
C ILE A 1023 -22.54 -25.00 5.20
N VAL A 1024 -22.51 -23.73 5.62
CA VAL A 1024 -23.46 -22.71 5.16
C VAL A 1024 -22.86 -22.05 3.93
N THR A 1025 -23.50 -22.20 2.77
CA THR A 1025 -23.08 -21.50 1.55
C THR A 1025 -23.92 -20.24 1.39
N GLY A 1026 -23.27 -19.08 1.30
CA GLY A 1026 -23.91 -17.84 0.81
C GLY A 1026 -24.04 -17.81 -0.72
N LEU A 1027 -23.48 -18.82 -1.39
CA LEU A 1027 -23.61 -19.09 -2.82
C LEU A 1027 -24.97 -19.74 -3.08
N GLY A 1028 -25.64 -19.40 -4.19
CA GLY A 1028 -26.88 -20.06 -4.60
C GLY A 1028 -26.69 -21.58 -4.66
N GLY A 1029 -27.74 -22.36 -4.37
CA GLY A 1029 -27.66 -23.82 -4.27
C GLY A 1029 -27.19 -24.55 -5.54
N PHE A 1030 -27.27 -23.87 -6.69
CA PHE A 1030 -26.81 -24.35 -8.00
C PHE A 1030 -25.59 -23.57 -8.54
N GLU A 1031 -25.07 -22.59 -7.79
CA GLU A 1031 -23.97 -21.72 -8.22
C GLU A 1031 -22.63 -22.14 -7.64
N GLY A 1032 -21.58 -22.13 -8.47
CA GLY A 1032 -20.21 -22.40 -8.04
C GLY A 1032 -20.07 -23.71 -7.25
N LEU A 1033 -19.54 -23.62 -6.03
CA LEU A 1033 -19.38 -24.78 -5.13
C LEU A 1033 -20.65 -25.16 -4.36
N GLY A 1034 -21.75 -24.41 -4.50
CA GLY A 1034 -22.98 -24.56 -3.71
C GLY A 1034 -23.53 -25.99 -3.76
N LEU A 1035 -23.74 -26.55 -4.95
CA LEU A 1035 -24.26 -27.90 -5.11
C LEU A 1035 -23.32 -28.98 -4.54
N LEU A 1036 -22.02 -28.84 -4.77
CA LEU A 1036 -21.01 -29.77 -4.21
C LEU A 1036 -21.05 -29.76 -2.68
N HIS A 1037 -21.02 -28.57 -2.11
CA HIS A 1037 -21.03 -28.32 -0.67
C HIS A 1037 -22.35 -28.68 -0.01
N ALA A 1038 -23.48 -28.61 -0.73
CA ALA A 1038 -24.82 -28.85 -0.20
C ALA A 1038 -25.42 -30.24 -0.50
N ALA A 1039 -24.98 -30.94 -1.55
CA ALA A 1039 -25.44 -32.30 -1.87
C ALA A 1039 -24.41 -33.38 -1.47
N PHE A 1040 -23.10 -33.12 -1.66
CA PHE A 1040 -22.06 -34.15 -1.54
C PHE A 1040 -21.08 -34.02 -0.35
N CYS A 1041 -20.40 -32.88 -0.13
CA CYS A 1041 -19.37 -32.74 0.93
C CYS A 1041 -19.82 -33.09 2.37
N GLY A 1042 -21.01 -32.68 2.82
CA GLY A 1042 -21.55 -33.03 4.14
C GLY A 1042 -21.78 -34.55 4.29
N VAL A 1043 -22.26 -35.18 3.22
CA VAL A 1043 -22.38 -36.65 3.13
C VAL A 1043 -21.01 -37.32 3.10
N TYR A 1044 -19.98 -36.66 2.57
CA TYR A 1044 -18.60 -37.16 2.59
C TYR A 1044 -17.90 -36.99 3.94
N VAL A 1045 -18.17 -35.92 4.71
CA VAL A 1045 -17.39 -35.56 5.92
C VAL A 1045 -17.87 -36.14 7.25
N GLY A 1046 -19.15 -36.03 7.62
CA GLY A 1046 -19.60 -36.79 8.80
C GLY A 1046 -20.91 -36.36 9.43
N LYS A 1047 -21.27 -35.08 9.33
CA LYS A 1047 -22.30 -34.48 10.18
C LYS A 1047 -22.74 -33.11 9.67
N GLU A 1048 -23.97 -32.74 10.04
CA GLU A 1048 -24.74 -31.47 9.92
C GLU A 1048 -24.45 -30.53 8.71
N ARG A 1049 -25.53 -30.22 8.01
CA ARG A 1049 -25.66 -29.13 7.04
C ARG A 1049 -26.81 -28.27 7.48
#